data_AF-A0A5Q4E7C0-F1
#
_entry.id   AF-A0A5Q4E7C0-F1
#
_cell.length_a   1.000
_cell.length_b   1.000
_cell.length_c   1.000
_cell.angle_alpha   90.00
_cell.angle_beta   90.00
_cell.angle_gamma   90.00
#
_symmetry.space_group_name_H-M   'P 1'
#
loop_
_entity.id
_entity.type
_entity.pdbx_description
1 polymer ?
#
loop_
_entity_poly.entity_id
_entity_poly.type
_entity_poly.pdbx_seq_one_letter_code
_entity_poly.pdbx_strand_id
1 'polypeptide(L)'
;MKKSILLLLFIASHFITQAAEEIPIATEPYSQTSAIATHNGEQFFAGYIDRRGGTSYEFYGRFISNQGEVSASDYQLVPSHNAMSIMNDLAYGDNQFIFSWSRQRGPWDYQRDAYTRLINNDGTPFGNAFRVSTHNTLAANFLKSAFDGEKYLVIWQQGAPTQSSTIMGQFISPEGGTIGNNFAIRPESLGDNDSQIYPDILFDGENYLVVWDDNRSGSRRVYGWFLDTDGEPSGDDFPISESATTDQYLVQAAFNGTYYMAAWADRRDGSKNGVYGQIFNAQGEMMGENLGISVLAENEERSWPRIGSNGNQFLVAWERQTLNKGLVQTSGERLIISEAAGVESGKSTIWYEVHGRLINPNGTFAGDEFPIGVNAFHQQSPSIASDGEKFLTVWQDSRNNNQYNDIYGLFTEAAETPVLNPPQNLQAEFETDKVLLTWEPPADEKEFLYYNLYRNDVLLASDVSEEEFTDEDIEQLLSYTWYITAVYQDGESEPSNSVEITIPQMYVSIAFYIFEAHPALEPIPLEGVKVMLESAGEALTNEEGMAMFEDVPVAESLSYTAEKEGFFPKSGTIEDVHQDTQVELFMEPDDTFIHQPVQYNTLIWPLPARDILNLRSNYTIEEVSIFNLTGKVVVSQAGHQNKVMKLTIDHLHPGVYIMKVRLGNQTKQVHKIVIQ
;
A
#
# COMPACT_ATOMS: atom_id res chain seq x y z
N MET A 1 -31.54 39.05 38.10
CA MET A 1 -30.20 38.40 38.23
C MET A 1 -30.41 36.94 37.89
N LYS A 2 -29.83 36.31 36.87
CA LYS A 2 -28.64 36.60 36.05
C LYS A 2 -28.96 36.23 34.59
N LYS A 3 -28.54 37.06 33.64
CA LYS A 3 -28.39 36.69 32.23
C LYS A 3 -27.12 35.84 32.13
N SER A 4 -27.21 34.61 31.62
CA SER A 4 -26.04 33.87 31.16
C SER A 4 -25.90 34.11 29.66
N ILE A 5 -24.82 34.80 29.30
CA ILE A 5 -24.37 35.03 27.93
C ILE A 5 -23.66 33.75 27.50
N LEU A 6 -24.22 33.04 26.52
CA LEU A 6 -23.53 31.97 25.83
C LEU A 6 -22.68 32.63 24.74
N LEU A 7 -21.38 32.71 24.97
CA LEU A 7 -20.41 33.22 24.01
C LEU A 7 -20.12 32.08 23.02
N LEU A 8 -20.80 32.05 21.88
CA LEU A 8 -20.33 31.27 20.73
C LEU A 8 -19.08 31.98 20.20
N LEU A 9 -17.91 31.38 20.44
CA LEU A 9 -16.73 31.69 19.62
C LEU A 9 -16.98 31.12 18.23
N PHE A 10 -17.49 31.95 17.33
CA PHE A 10 -17.20 31.78 15.91
C PHE A 10 -15.73 32.16 15.72
N ILE A 11 -14.85 31.17 15.62
CA ILE A 11 -13.54 31.40 15.04
C ILE A 11 -13.79 31.52 13.53
N ALA A 12 -13.94 32.77 13.09
CA ALA A 12 -13.80 33.09 11.68
C ALA A 12 -12.34 32.79 11.31
N SER A 13 -12.13 31.69 10.56
CA SER A 13 -10.94 31.59 9.71
C SER A 13 -10.92 32.85 8.86
N HIS A 14 -9.94 33.70 9.10
CA HIS A 14 -9.69 34.88 8.27
C HIS A 14 -9.09 34.39 6.95
N PHE A 15 -9.93 33.83 6.08
CA PHE A 15 -9.74 33.98 4.65
C PHE A 15 -10.68 35.10 4.21
N ILE A 16 -10.24 36.34 4.38
CA ILE A 16 -10.64 37.37 3.42
C ILE A 16 -9.73 37.17 2.23
N THR A 17 -9.92 36.07 1.50
CA THR A 17 -9.48 36.00 0.11
C THR A 17 -10.36 37.00 -0.62
N GLN A 18 -9.75 38.09 -1.10
CA GLN A 18 -10.32 38.84 -2.20
C GLN A 18 -10.76 37.80 -3.23
N ALA A 19 -12.06 37.72 -3.53
CA ALA A 19 -12.55 36.77 -4.52
C ALA A 19 -11.72 37.00 -5.79
N ALA A 20 -10.98 35.98 -6.22
CA ALA A 20 -10.12 36.08 -7.40
C ALA A 20 -11.00 36.57 -8.56
N GLU A 21 -10.56 37.64 -9.23
CA GLU A 21 -11.34 38.28 -10.29
C GLU A 21 -11.16 37.50 -11.59
N GLU A 22 -12.26 37.14 -12.25
CA GLU A 22 -12.20 36.47 -13.54
C GLU A 22 -11.64 37.41 -14.61
N ILE A 23 -10.79 36.88 -15.47
CA ILE A 23 -10.04 37.59 -16.50
C ILE A 23 -10.81 37.45 -17.82
N PRO A 24 -11.31 38.54 -18.42
CA PRO A 24 -11.90 38.50 -19.77
C PRO A 24 -10.78 38.37 -20.82
N ILE A 25 -10.56 37.17 -21.33
CA ILE A 25 -9.47 36.89 -22.28
C ILE A 25 -9.90 37.26 -23.71
N ALA A 26 -11.10 36.85 -24.11
CA ALA A 26 -11.65 37.19 -25.43
C ALA A 26 -13.16 37.37 -25.33
N THR A 27 -13.64 38.61 -25.50
CA THR A 27 -15.05 39.00 -25.38
C THR A 27 -15.54 39.76 -26.61
N GLU A 28 -15.00 39.36 -27.76
CA GLU A 28 -15.20 40.03 -29.03
C GLU A 28 -16.54 39.58 -29.66
N PRO A 29 -17.13 40.33 -30.61
CA PRO A 29 -18.40 39.92 -31.21
C PRO A 29 -18.37 38.50 -31.80
N TYR A 30 -19.49 37.77 -31.71
CA TYR A 30 -19.63 36.35 -32.09
C TYR A 30 -18.89 35.37 -31.16
N SER A 31 -19.08 34.07 -31.34
CA SER A 31 -18.54 33.08 -30.41
C SER A 31 -17.02 32.89 -30.56
N GLN A 32 -16.33 32.90 -29.43
CA GLN A 32 -15.02 32.30 -29.20
C GLN A 32 -15.18 30.97 -28.47
N THR A 33 -14.49 29.92 -28.93
CA THR A 33 -14.67 28.54 -28.43
C THR A 33 -13.37 27.75 -28.43
N SER A 34 -13.35 26.60 -27.77
CA SER A 34 -12.24 25.64 -27.72
C SER A 34 -10.93 26.25 -27.25
N ALA A 35 -10.99 27.00 -26.15
CA ALA A 35 -9.80 27.56 -25.53
C ALA A 35 -8.83 26.47 -25.04
N ILE A 36 -7.55 26.68 -25.30
CA ILE A 36 -6.41 25.91 -24.82
C ILE A 36 -5.39 26.90 -24.28
N ALA A 37 -4.74 26.60 -23.16
CA ALA A 37 -3.72 27.46 -22.57
C ALA A 37 -2.40 26.70 -22.39
N THR A 38 -1.29 27.41 -22.51
CA THR A 38 0.06 26.95 -22.14
C THR A 38 0.84 28.12 -21.53
N HIS A 39 2.05 27.88 -21.05
CA HIS A 39 2.94 28.90 -20.48
C HIS A 39 4.32 28.79 -21.12
N ASN A 40 4.94 29.93 -21.42
CA ASN A 40 6.24 29.98 -22.13
C ASN A 40 7.45 30.25 -21.21
N GLY A 41 7.24 30.22 -19.90
CA GLY A 41 8.23 30.62 -18.88
C GLY A 41 8.13 32.10 -18.46
N GLU A 42 7.44 32.95 -19.23
CA GLU A 42 7.26 34.37 -18.93
C GLU A 42 5.79 34.77 -18.75
N GLN A 43 4.91 34.25 -19.59
CA GLN A 43 3.49 34.58 -19.67
C GLN A 43 2.68 33.37 -20.15
N PHE A 44 1.39 33.36 -19.85
CA PHE A 44 0.45 32.41 -20.41
C PHE A 44 0.08 32.80 -21.84
N PHE A 45 -0.19 31.80 -22.68
CA PHE A 45 -0.74 31.99 -24.01
C PHE A 45 -1.99 31.15 -24.19
N ALA A 46 -3.13 31.80 -24.42
CA ALA A 46 -4.41 31.14 -24.64
C ALA A 46 -4.78 31.20 -26.12
N GLY A 47 -4.95 30.04 -26.77
CA GLY A 47 -5.43 29.91 -28.14
C GLY A 47 -6.88 29.46 -28.20
N TYR A 48 -7.66 29.97 -29.17
CA TYR A 48 -9.10 29.66 -29.32
C TYR A 48 -9.57 29.81 -30.77
N ILE A 49 -10.70 29.19 -31.07
CA ILE A 49 -11.47 29.43 -32.30
C ILE A 49 -12.23 30.73 -32.16
N ASP A 50 -12.19 31.58 -33.18
CA ASP A 50 -12.94 32.83 -33.25
C ASP A 50 -13.82 32.88 -34.50
N ARG A 51 -15.06 33.34 -34.34
CA ARG A 51 -16.07 33.44 -35.41
C ARG A 51 -16.36 34.85 -35.91
N ARG A 52 -15.56 35.85 -35.54
CA ARG A 52 -15.69 37.24 -36.03
C ARG A 52 -15.70 37.35 -37.56
N GLY A 53 -14.95 36.48 -38.25
CA GLY A 53 -14.93 36.41 -39.72
C GLY A 53 -16.18 35.80 -40.38
N GLY A 54 -17.21 35.40 -39.62
CA GLY A 54 -18.43 34.77 -40.13
C GLY A 54 -18.37 33.23 -40.16
N THR A 55 -18.43 32.60 -41.34
CA THR A 55 -18.46 31.13 -41.48
C THR A 55 -17.09 30.45 -41.44
N SER A 56 -16.00 31.22 -41.30
CA SER A 56 -14.63 30.70 -41.24
C SER A 56 -14.25 30.38 -39.80
N TYR A 57 -13.64 29.22 -39.59
CA TYR A 57 -13.05 28.82 -38.31
C TYR A 57 -11.64 29.42 -38.25
N GLU A 58 -11.54 30.65 -37.74
CA GLU A 58 -10.26 31.31 -37.52
C GLU A 58 -9.71 30.93 -36.15
N PHE A 59 -8.38 30.91 -36.02
CA PHE A 59 -7.75 30.65 -34.73
C PHE A 59 -6.92 31.86 -34.32
N TYR A 60 -7.15 32.31 -33.09
CA TYR A 60 -6.46 33.43 -32.49
C TYR A 60 -5.88 33.02 -31.14
N GLY A 61 -4.99 33.85 -30.62
CA GLY A 61 -4.52 33.75 -29.24
C GLY A 61 -4.30 35.10 -28.58
N ARG A 62 -4.23 35.07 -27.26
CA ARG A 62 -3.95 36.22 -26.37
C ARG A 62 -2.89 35.83 -25.37
N PHE A 63 -1.95 36.73 -25.11
CA PHE A 63 -1.06 36.58 -23.96
C PHE A 63 -1.74 37.07 -22.70
N ILE A 64 -1.47 36.40 -21.59
CA ILE A 64 -1.92 36.77 -20.25
C ILE A 64 -0.69 36.77 -19.35
N SER A 65 -0.38 37.92 -18.74
CA SER A 65 0.75 37.99 -17.80
C SER A 65 0.47 37.15 -16.55
N ASN A 66 1.51 36.82 -15.77
CA ASN A 66 1.34 36.10 -14.49
C ASN A 66 0.55 36.92 -13.44
N GLN A 67 0.19 38.18 -13.74
CA GLN A 67 -0.67 39.03 -12.92
C GLN A 67 -2.08 39.20 -13.51
N GLY A 68 -2.38 38.57 -14.66
CA GLY A 68 -3.71 38.57 -15.29
C GLY A 68 -3.94 39.68 -16.30
N GLU A 69 -2.89 40.39 -16.71
CA GLU A 69 -3.01 41.41 -17.76
C GLU A 69 -3.05 40.75 -19.14
N VAL A 70 -4.13 40.98 -19.88
CA VAL A 70 -4.35 40.42 -21.22
C VAL A 70 -3.76 41.34 -22.29
N SER A 71 -3.11 40.78 -23.31
CA SER A 71 -2.57 41.53 -24.44
C SER A 71 -3.66 42.36 -25.14
N ALA A 72 -3.33 43.58 -25.57
CA ALA A 72 -4.30 44.52 -26.12
C ALA A 72 -4.97 44.05 -27.43
N SER A 73 -4.28 43.22 -28.22
CA SER A 73 -4.78 42.66 -29.47
C SER A 73 -4.66 41.14 -29.50
N ASP A 74 -5.48 40.51 -30.35
CA ASP A 74 -5.36 39.10 -30.69
C ASP A 74 -4.19 38.85 -31.64
N TYR A 75 -3.59 37.67 -31.51
CA TYR A 75 -2.61 37.12 -32.45
C TYR A 75 -3.27 36.10 -33.35
N GLN A 76 -3.29 36.33 -34.66
CA GLN A 76 -3.87 35.38 -35.60
C GLN A 76 -2.95 34.17 -35.78
N LEU A 77 -3.31 33.02 -35.21
CA LEU A 77 -2.53 31.78 -35.28
C LEU A 77 -2.68 31.14 -36.66
N VAL A 78 -3.93 31.03 -37.11
CA VAL A 78 -4.30 30.43 -38.39
C VAL A 78 -5.27 31.37 -39.11
N PRO A 79 -4.91 31.86 -40.31
CA PRO A 79 -5.79 32.70 -41.11
C PRO A 79 -7.11 32.03 -41.48
N SER A 80 -8.09 32.84 -41.87
CA SER A 80 -9.36 32.34 -42.41
C SER A 80 -9.14 31.39 -43.58
N HIS A 81 -9.88 30.29 -43.52
CA HIS A 81 -9.89 29.28 -44.56
C HIS A 81 -11.28 28.62 -44.62
N ASN A 82 -11.62 28.08 -45.79
CA ASN A 82 -12.97 27.59 -46.09
C ASN A 82 -13.23 26.16 -45.61
N ALA A 83 -12.48 25.67 -44.63
CA ALA A 83 -12.67 24.33 -44.07
C ALA A 83 -13.13 24.46 -42.62
N MET A 84 -14.02 23.54 -42.20
CA MET A 84 -14.34 23.41 -40.80
C MET A 84 -13.10 22.91 -40.07
N SER A 85 -12.66 23.68 -39.08
CA SER A 85 -11.52 23.34 -38.26
C SER A 85 -11.93 23.37 -36.80
N ILE A 86 -11.67 22.28 -36.11
CA ILE A 86 -12.08 22.01 -34.74
C ILE A 86 -10.97 21.21 -34.04
N MET A 87 -11.08 21.00 -32.74
CA MET A 87 -10.15 20.17 -31.96
C MET A 87 -8.71 20.63 -32.13
N ASN A 88 -8.33 21.62 -31.33
CA ASN A 88 -7.01 22.22 -31.34
C ASN A 88 -6.19 21.82 -30.11
N ASP A 89 -4.89 21.99 -30.24
CA ASP A 89 -3.92 21.83 -29.18
C ASP A 89 -2.81 22.86 -29.33
N LEU A 90 -2.18 23.20 -28.21
CA LEU A 90 -1.13 24.20 -28.12
C LEU A 90 -0.09 23.71 -27.12
N ALA A 91 1.16 23.59 -27.58
CA ALA A 91 2.29 23.25 -26.73
C ALA A 91 3.43 24.25 -26.93
N TYR A 92 4.27 24.41 -25.92
CA TYR A 92 5.44 25.28 -25.94
C TYR A 92 6.73 24.45 -25.90
N GLY A 93 7.75 24.90 -26.62
CA GLY A 93 9.07 24.25 -26.71
C GLY A 93 9.99 25.04 -27.64
N ASP A 94 11.30 24.88 -27.54
CA ASP A 94 12.28 25.60 -28.39
C ASP A 94 12.04 27.13 -28.52
N ASN A 95 11.61 27.79 -27.43
CA ASN A 95 11.26 29.21 -27.44
C ASN A 95 10.24 29.59 -28.54
N GLN A 96 9.27 28.72 -28.79
CA GLN A 96 8.15 28.94 -29.69
C GLN A 96 6.97 28.01 -29.32
N PHE A 97 5.82 28.19 -29.97
CA PHE A 97 4.67 27.33 -29.80
C PHE A 97 4.42 26.48 -31.04
N ILE A 98 3.86 25.29 -30.84
CA ILE A 98 3.24 24.50 -31.90
C ILE A 98 1.73 24.53 -31.71
N PHE A 99 0.99 24.92 -32.76
CA PHE A 99 -0.46 24.94 -32.77
C PHE A 99 -0.99 23.91 -33.77
N SER A 100 -1.70 22.90 -33.26
CA SER A 100 -2.20 21.78 -34.06
C SER A 100 -3.72 21.76 -34.08
N TRP A 101 -4.33 21.42 -35.23
CA TRP A 101 -5.79 21.35 -35.36
C TRP A 101 -6.25 20.29 -36.36
N SER A 102 -7.49 19.84 -36.19
CA SER A 102 -8.15 19.02 -37.21
C SER A 102 -8.82 19.90 -38.27
N ARG A 103 -8.64 19.55 -39.55
CA ARG A 103 -9.21 20.28 -40.69
C ARG A 103 -10.04 19.36 -41.56
N GLN A 104 -11.30 19.72 -41.80
CA GLN A 104 -12.22 18.97 -42.67
C GLN A 104 -11.82 19.11 -44.15
N ARG A 105 -11.95 18.02 -44.93
CA ARG A 105 -11.60 18.03 -46.36
C ARG A 105 -12.71 18.59 -47.25
N GLY A 106 -13.98 18.35 -46.92
CA GLY A 106 -15.13 18.92 -47.61
C GLY A 106 -16.26 19.28 -46.65
N PRO A 107 -17.17 20.20 -47.01
CA PRO A 107 -18.19 20.74 -46.09
C PRO A 107 -19.20 19.70 -45.55
N TRP A 108 -19.25 18.48 -46.12
CA TRP A 108 -20.21 17.44 -45.76
C TRP A 108 -19.57 16.07 -45.46
N ASP A 109 -18.24 15.95 -45.48
CA ASP A 109 -17.56 14.71 -45.08
C ASP A 109 -17.00 14.83 -43.67
N TYR A 110 -17.19 13.83 -42.82
CA TYR A 110 -16.54 13.82 -41.50
C TYR A 110 -15.03 13.50 -41.59
N GLN A 111 -14.46 13.65 -42.79
CA GLN A 111 -13.08 13.36 -43.09
C GLN A 111 -12.21 14.54 -42.71
N ARG A 112 -11.37 14.32 -41.70
CA ARG A 112 -10.47 15.31 -41.13
C ARG A 112 -9.03 14.88 -41.27
N ASP A 113 -8.17 15.84 -41.54
CA ASP A 113 -6.72 15.70 -41.58
C ASP A 113 -6.10 16.48 -40.43
N ALA A 114 -4.92 16.04 -39.96
CA ALA A 114 -4.16 16.74 -38.94
C ALA A 114 -3.29 17.83 -39.60
N TYR A 115 -3.35 19.05 -39.08
CA TYR A 115 -2.52 20.17 -39.49
C TYR A 115 -1.81 20.76 -38.30
N THR A 116 -0.67 21.39 -38.56
CA THR A 116 0.07 22.14 -37.54
C THR A 116 0.68 23.41 -38.13
N ARG A 117 1.04 24.32 -37.24
CA ARG A 117 1.81 25.53 -37.52
C ARG A 117 2.65 25.90 -36.31
N LEU A 118 3.87 26.33 -36.56
CA LEU A 118 4.73 26.92 -35.54
C LEU A 118 4.39 28.40 -35.37
N ILE A 119 4.49 28.90 -34.15
CA ILE A 119 4.19 30.28 -33.75
C ILE A 119 5.38 30.75 -32.93
N ASN A 120 6.00 31.87 -33.31
CA ASN A 120 7.10 32.47 -32.55
C ASN A 120 6.68 32.77 -31.10
N ASN A 121 7.64 32.90 -30.19
CA ASN A 121 7.34 33.24 -28.79
C ASN A 121 6.59 34.58 -28.61
N ASP A 122 6.63 35.47 -29.61
CA ASP A 122 5.87 36.72 -29.64
C ASP A 122 4.43 36.57 -30.15
N GLY A 123 3.97 35.33 -30.40
CA GLY A 123 2.64 35.01 -30.89
C GLY A 123 2.47 35.15 -32.41
N THR A 124 3.49 35.61 -33.14
CA THR A 124 3.41 35.73 -34.60
C THR A 124 3.62 34.39 -35.30
N PRO A 125 2.92 34.11 -36.41
CA PRO A 125 3.10 32.82 -37.06
C PRO A 125 4.48 32.62 -37.68
N PHE A 126 5.11 31.47 -37.42
CA PHE A 126 6.35 31.04 -38.04
C PHE A 126 6.05 30.16 -39.26
N GLY A 127 6.48 30.62 -40.44
CA GLY A 127 6.27 29.90 -41.69
C GLY A 127 4.79 29.68 -42.05
N ASN A 128 4.52 28.67 -42.88
CA ASN A 128 3.18 28.28 -43.31
C ASN A 128 2.66 27.10 -42.48
N ALA A 129 1.34 27.02 -42.33
CA ALA A 129 0.68 25.81 -41.89
C ALA A 129 0.95 24.64 -42.86
N PHE A 130 1.13 23.43 -42.33
CA PHE A 130 1.32 22.23 -43.13
C PHE A 130 0.56 21.04 -42.55
N ARG A 131 0.27 20.07 -43.42
CA ARG A 131 -0.44 18.84 -43.05
C ARG A 131 0.53 17.87 -42.40
N VAL A 132 0.12 17.30 -41.28
CA VAL A 132 0.87 16.32 -40.49
C VAL A 132 0.49 14.88 -40.89
N SER A 133 -0.78 14.65 -41.21
CA SER A 133 -1.22 13.35 -41.72
C SER A 133 -0.76 13.13 -43.18
N THR A 134 0.00 12.07 -43.43
CA THR A 134 0.61 11.76 -44.73
C THR A 134 -0.39 11.23 -45.76
N HIS A 135 -1.53 10.70 -45.31
CA HIS A 135 -2.58 10.12 -46.15
C HIS A 135 -3.94 10.71 -45.80
N ASN A 136 -4.91 10.53 -46.71
CA ASN A 136 -6.30 10.86 -46.49
C ASN A 136 -6.87 10.05 -45.32
N THR A 137 -6.79 10.62 -44.12
CA THR A 137 -7.25 10.01 -42.88
C THR A 137 -8.77 10.02 -42.84
N LEU A 138 -9.36 8.90 -42.41
CA LEU A 138 -10.83 8.81 -42.27
C LEU A 138 -11.36 9.87 -41.31
N ALA A 139 -10.63 10.14 -40.21
CA ALA A 139 -10.78 11.30 -39.36
C ALA A 139 -9.55 11.43 -38.46
N ALA A 140 -8.94 12.61 -38.38
CA ALA A 140 -8.01 12.99 -37.32
C ALA A 140 -8.77 13.76 -36.24
N ASN A 141 -8.80 13.24 -35.01
CA ASN A 141 -9.51 13.80 -33.86
C ASN A 141 -8.57 13.93 -32.66
N PHE A 142 -8.92 14.81 -31.71
CA PHE A 142 -8.24 14.95 -30.42
C PHE A 142 -6.71 15.04 -30.55
N LEU A 143 -6.25 16.02 -31.34
CA LEU A 143 -4.82 16.24 -31.52
C LEU A 143 -4.20 16.67 -30.20
N LYS A 144 -2.98 16.21 -29.97
CA LYS A 144 -2.15 16.53 -28.80
C LYS A 144 -0.69 16.66 -29.20
N SER A 145 0.06 17.48 -28.48
CA SER A 145 1.45 17.78 -28.80
C SER A 145 2.33 17.96 -27.56
N ALA A 146 3.54 17.45 -27.62
CA ALA A 146 4.58 17.64 -26.60
C ALA A 146 5.94 17.90 -27.27
N PHE A 147 6.87 18.52 -26.55
CA PHE A 147 8.22 18.83 -27.00
C PHE A 147 9.24 18.07 -26.15
N ASP A 148 10.17 17.34 -26.78
CA ASP A 148 11.19 16.53 -26.08
C ASP A 148 12.51 17.27 -25.77
N GLY A 149 12.59 18.57 -26.07
CA GLY A 149 13.85 19.31 -25.99
C GLY A 149 14.55 19.47 -27.35
N GLU A 150 14.20 18.67 -28.35
CA GLU A 150 14.77 18.74 -29.71
C GLU A 150 13.72 18.86 -30.81
N LYS A 151 12.57 18.19 -30.67
CA LYS A 151 11.48 18.11 -31.66
C LYS A 151 10.14 17.99 -30.96
N TYR A 152 9.07 18.28 -31.70
CA TYR A 152 7.72 18.03 -31.20
C TYR A 152 7.23 16.67 -31.67
N LEU A 153 6.46 15.98 -30.84
CA LEU A 153 5.63 14.85 -31.24
C LEU A 153 4.17 15.31 -31.25
N VAL A 154 3.54 15.27 -32.43
CA VAL A 154 2.10 15.49 -32.59
C VAL A 154 1.41 14.14 -32.73
N ILE A 155 0.44 13.86 -31.86
CA ILE A 155 -0.38 12.65 -31.91
C ILE A 155 -1.85 12.98 -32.22
N TRP A 156 -2.56 12.02 -32.81
CA TRP A 156 -4.00 12.14 -33.05
C TRP A 156 -4.69 10.78 -33.05
N GLN A 157 -5.98 10.79 -32.71
CA GLN A 157 -6.84 9.64 -32.93
C GLN A 157 -7.22 9.55 -34.42
N GLN A 158 -6.83 8.46 -35.07
CA GLN A 158 -7.23 8.14 -36.43
C GLN A 158 -8.47 7.23 -36.44
N GLY A 159 -9.55 7.71 -37.05
CA GLY A 159 -10.83 7.00 -37.16
C GLY A 159 -11.88 7.51 -36.18
N ALA A 160 -13.14 7.10 -36.40
CA ALA A 160 -14.23 7.42 -35.49
C ALA A 160 -14.13 6.57 -34.21
N PRO A 161 -14.57 7.07 -33.04
CA PRO A 161 -14.58 6.31 -31.77
C PRO A 161 -15.33 4.96 -31.81
N THR A 162 -16.11 4.71 -32.86
CA THR A 162 -16.92 3.49 -33.06
C THR A 162 -16.38 2.58 -34.16
N GLN A 163 -15.20 2.86 -34.72
CA GLN A 163 -14.66 2.19 -35.92
C GLN A 163 -13.17 1.84 -35.78
N SER A 164 -12.78 1.05 -34.78
CA SER A 164 -11.39 0.58 -34.58
C SER A 164 -10.35 1.71 -34.65
N SER A 165 -10.51 2.76 -33.83
CA SER A 165 -9.59 3.89 -33.85
C SER A 165 -8.20 3.52 -33.34
N THR A 166 -7.18 4.16 -33.91
CA THR A 166 -5.76 3.97 -33.56
C THR A 166 -5.13 5.32 -33.30
N ILE A 167 -4.21 5.40 -32.34
CA ILE A 167 -3.42 6.61 -32.12
C ILE A 167 -2.26 6.63 -33.11
N MET A 168 -2.08 7.75 -33.78
CA MET A 168 -0.99 7.96 -34.73
C MET A 168 -0.09 9.09 -34.24
N GLY A 169 1.21 8.99 -34.52
CA GLY A 169 2.21 9.99 -34.18
C GLY A 169 2.97 10.49 -35.41
N GLN A 170 3.48 11.71 -35.31
CA GLN A 170 4.40 12.32 -36.28
C GLN A 170 5.30 13.33 -35.58
N PHE A 171 6.62 13.14 -35.74
CA PHE A 171 7.60 14.12 -35.28
C PHE A 171 7.63 15.36 -36.17
N ILE A 172 7.81 16.52 -35.57
CA ILE A 172 7.84 17.83 -36.19
C ILE A 172 9.11 18.55 -35.77
N SER A 173 9.87 19.08 -36.74
CA SER A 173 11.08 19.86 -36.44
C SER A 173 10.70 21.27 -35.98
N PRO A 174 11.46 21.87 -35.03
CA PRO A 174 11.25 23.26 -34.63
C PRO A 174 11.51 24.28 -35.74
N GLU A 175 12.24 23.92 -36.80
CA GLU A 175 12.39 24.74 -38.00
C GLU A 175 11.20 24.60 -38.97
N GLY A 176 10.27 23.71 -38.67
CA GLY A 176 9.07 23.42 -39.45
C GLY A 176 9.22 22.21 -40.38
N GLY A 177 8.10 21.49 -40.56
CA GLY A 177 8.03 20.27 -41.37
C GLY A 177 8.10 18.99 -40.52
N THR A 178 7.85 17.86 -41.18
CA THR A 178 7.77 16.53 -40.55
C THR A 178 9.13 15.82 -40.55
N ILE A 179 9.46 15.14 -39.46
CA ILE A 179 10.64 14.24 -39.35
C ILE A 179 10.16 12.79 -39.48
N GLY A 180 10.65 12.06 -40.48
CA GLY A 180 10.25 10.67 -40.70
C GLY A 180 8.83 10.51 -41.29
N ASN A 181 8.20 9.37 -41.02
CA ASN A 181 6.84 9.03 -41.47
C ASN A 181 5.86 9.00 -40.29
N ASN A 182 4.55 9.02 -40.57
CA ASN A 182 3.56 8.74 -39.53
C ASN A 182 3.76 7.31 -39.03
N PHE A 183 3.64 7.11 -37.72
CA PHE A 183 3.74 5.81 -37.06
C PHE A 183 2.52 5.59 -36.16
N ALA A 184 2.18 4.33 -35.89
CA ALA A 184 1.06 3.99 -35.01
C ALA A 184 1.58 3.79 -33.58
N ILE A 185 0.90 4.38 -32.60
CA ILE A 185 1.14 4.17 -31.17
C ILE A 185 0.06 3.20 -30.71
N ARG A 186 0.31 1.91 -30.98
CA ARG A 186 -0.68 0.84 -30.76
C ARG A 186 0.00 -0.40 -30.17
N PRO A 187 -0.33 -0.75 -28.92
CA PRO A 187 0.13 -1.99 -28.32
C PRO A 187 -0.28 -3.24 -29.11
N GLU A 188 0.60 -4.24 -29.16
CA GLU A 188 0.29 -5.54 -29.79
C GLU A 188 -0.82 -6.30 -29.06
N SER A 189 -1.08 -5.96 -27.81
CA SER A 189 -2.12 -6.52 -26.95
C SER A 189 -3.54 -6.06 -27.32
N LEU A 190 -3.70 -5.07 -28.21
CA LEU A 190 -4.99 -4.65 -28.77
C LEU A 190 -5.42 -5.54 -29.93
N GLY A 191 -6.61 -6.14 -29.84
CA GLY A 191 -7.23 -6.85 -30.95
C GLY A 191 -7.65 -5.93 -32.10
N ASP A 192 -7.91 -6.50 -33.28
CA ASP A 192 -8.28 -5.74 -34.50
C ASP A 192 -9.56 -4.88 -34.35
N ASN A 193 -10.45 -5.27 -33.44
CA ASN A 193 -11.70 -4.56 -33.17
C ASN A 193 -11.62 -3.57 -32.00
N ASP A 194 -10.49 -3.52 -31.31
CA ASP A 194 -10.29 -2.63 -30.17
C ASP A 194 -9.88 -1.23 -30.65
N SER A 195 -10.45 -0.23 -29.98
CA SER A 195 -10.35 1.19 -30.32
C SER A 195 -9.62 1.94 -29.22
N GLN A 196 -8.61 2.72 -29.58
CA GLN A 196 -7.96 3.70 -28.70
C GLN A 196 -8.56 5.08 -28.99
N ILE A 197 -9.02 5.79 -27.95
CA ILE A 197 -9.70 7.08 -28.07
C ILE A 197 -9.23 8.07 -27.00
N TYR A 198 -9.48 9.37 -27.26
CA TYR A 198 -9.14 10.48 -26.37
C TYR A 198 -7.69 10.47 -25.85
N PRO A 199 -6.69 10.42 -26.74
CA PRO A 199 -5.31 10.37 -26.31
C PRO A 199 -4.87 11.69 -25.66
N ASP A 200 -3.89 11.60 -24.78
CA ASP A 200 -3.09 12.72 -24.26
C ASP A 200 -1.60 12.36 -24.30
N ILE A 201 -0.73 13.38 -24.34
CA ILE A 201 0.73 13.19 -24.38
C ILE A 201 1.46 14.21 -23.53
N LEU A 202 2.49 13.73 -22.84
CA LEU A 202 3.43 14.53 -22.05
C LEU A 202 4.86 14.11 -22.37
N PHE A 203 5.83 14.96 -22.03
CA PHE A 203 7.24 14.62 -21.98
C PHE A 203 7.77 14.93 -20.58
N ASP A 204 8.43 13.96 -19.94
CA ASP A 204 8.95 14.11 -18.56
C ASP A 204 10.40 14.61 -18.48
N GLY A 205 11.07 14.79 -19.62
CA GLY A 205 12.50 15.08 -19.69
C GLY A 205 13.33 13.91 -20.22
N GLU A 206 12.78 12.70 -20.26
CA GLU A 206 13.43 11.49 -20.75
C GLU A 206 12.56 10.74 -21.78
N ASN A 207 11.29 10.50 -21.46
CA ASN A 207 10.34 9.75 -22.28
C ASN A 207 9.07 10.57 -22.55
N TYR A 208 8.39 10.24 -23.65
CA TYR A 208 7.01 10.62 -23.84
C TYR A 208 6.11 9.65 -23.08
N LEU A 209 5.12 10.15 -22.35
CA LEU A 209 4.00 9.35 -21.86
C LEU A 209 2.81 9.61 -22.78
N VAL A 210 2.28 8.54 -23.39
CA VAL A 210 1.00 8.59 -24.10
C VAL A 210 -0.05 7.86 -23.27
N VAL A 211 -1.15 8.54 -22.94
CA VAL A 211 -2.30 7.95 -22.25
C VAL A 211 -3.53 7.96 -23.14
N TRP A 212 -4.41 6.96 -22.98
CA TRP A 212 -5.63 6.86 -23.78
C TRP A 212 -6.68 5.99 -23.10
N ASP A 213 -7.90 6.05 -23.63
CA ASP A 213 -8.94 5.08 -23.27
C ASP A 213 -9.03 3.99 -24.35
N ASP A 214 -9.11 2.73 -23.96
CA ASP A 214 -9.43 1.63 -24.88
C ASP A 214 -10.36 0.58 -24.30
N ASN A 215 -10.91 -0.27 -25.17
CA ASN A 215 -11.93 -1.25 -24.85
C ASN A 215 -11.45 -2.71 -24.88
N ARG A 216 -10.13 -2.97 -24.81
CA ARG A 216 -9.57 -4.34 -24.93
C ARG A 216 -10.05 -5.29 -23.84
N SER A 217 -10.44 -4.74 -22.68
CA SER A 217 -10.96 -5.46 -21.51
C SER A 217 -12.48 -5.64 -21.51
N GLY A 218 -13.18 -5.31 -22.60
CA GLY A 218 -14.65 -5.38 -22.70
C GLY A 218 -15.38 -4.12 -22.23
N SER A 219 -14.93 -3.49 -21.13
CA SER A 219 -15.25 -2.10 -20.78
C SER A 219 -14.11 -1.16 -21.15
N ARG A 220 -14.41 0.14 -21.31
CA ARG A 220 -13.37 1.15 -21.57
C ARG A 220 -12.52 1.41 -20.33
N ARG A 221 -11.20 1.33 -20.48
CA ARG A 221 -10.20 1.60 -19.45
C ARG A 221 -9.12 2.56 -19.92
N VAL A 222 -8.49 3.22 -18.94
CA VAL A 222 -7.38 4.14 -19.16
C VAL A 222 -6.07 3.36 -19.12
N TYR A 223 -5.25 3.53 -20.14
CA TYR A 223 -3.92 2.93 -20.27
C TYR A 223 -2.87 4.01 -20.53
N GLY A 224 -1.63 3.69 -20.21
CA GLY A 224 -0.45 4.49 -20.52
C GLY A 224 0.63 3.67 -21.20
N TRP A 225 1.50 4.33 -21.96
CA TRP A 225 2.71 3.73 -22.51
C TRP A 225 3.80 4.78 -22.63
N PHE A 226 4.99 4.44 -22.11
CA PHE A 226 6.17 5.24 -22.31
C PHE A 226 6.76 4.96 -23.69
N LEU A 227 7.11 6.03 -24.40
CA LEU A 227 7.85 6.00 -25.65
C LEU A 227 9.15 6.77 -25.45
N ASP A 228 10.24 6.29 -26.02
CA ASP A 228 11.49 7.04 -26.07
C ASP A 228 11.39 8.23 -27.04
N THR A 229 12.48 9.00 -27.13
CA THR A 229 12.54 10.18 -28.01
C THR A 229 12.56 9.84 -29.51
N ASP A 230 12.72 8.57 -29.90
CA ASP A 230 12.57 8.10 -31.27
C ASP A 230 11.13 7.60 -31.55
N GLY A 231 10.27 7.58 -30.53
CA GLY A 231 8.87 7.16 -30.61
C GLY A 231 8.69 5.66 -30.48
N GLU A 232 9.74 4.95 -30.07
CA GLU A 232 9.71 3.52 -29.83
C GLU A 232 9.27 3.21 -28.38
N PRO A 233 8.48 2.16 -28.16
CA PRO A 233 8.07 1.72 -26.84
C PRO A 233 9.22 1.49 -25.84
N SER A 234 9.11 2.10 -24.66
CA SER A 234 9.95 1.80 -23.50
C SER A 234 9.18 0.87 -22.55
N GLY A 235 9.28 -0.44 -22.81
CA GLY A 235 8.54 -1.48 -22.09
C GLY A 235 7.14 -1.76 -22.66
N ASP A 236 6.30 -2.43 -21.86
CA ASP A 236 4.91 -2.74 -22.21
C ASP A 236 3.96 -1.59 -21.81
N ASP A 237 2.78 -1.54 -22.42
CA ASP A 237 1.73 -0.64 -21.97
C ASP A 237 1.10 -1.14 -20.65
N PHE A 238 0.58 -0.22 -19.84
CA PHE A 238 0.09 -0.52 -18.49
C PHE A 238 -1.29 0.09 -18.20
N PRO A 239 -2.17 -0.58 -17.44
CA PRO A 239 -3.47 -0.04 -17.05
C PRO A 239 -3.30 1.02 -15.96
N ILE A 240 -3.90 2.19 -16.14
CA ILE A 240 -3.92 3.28 -15.16
C ILE A 240 -5.20 3.22 -14.29
N SER A 241 -6.33 2.85 -14.90
CA SER A 241 -7.59 2.65 -14.16
C SER A 241 -7.76 1.18 -13.78
N GLU A 242 -8.30 0.89 -12.60
CA GLU A 242 -8.40 -0.48 -12.05
C GLU A 242 -9.70 -1.22 -12.43
N SER A 243 -10.77 -0.51 -12.81
CA SER A 243 -12.12 -1.09 -12.96
C SER A 243 -12.37 -1.74 -14.33
N ALA A 244 -12.65 -3.05 -14.33
CA ALA A 244 -13.06 -3.82 -15.51
C ALA A 244 -14.58 -3.86 -15.76
N THR A 245 -15.40 -3.19 -14.94
CA THR A 245 -16.87 -3.32 -15.01
C THR A 245 -17.58 -2.05 -15.48
N THR A 246 -16.88 -0.93 -15.63
CA THR A 246 -17.45 0.38 -15.97
C THR A 246 -16.62 1.04 -17.06
N ASP A 247 -17.25 1.90 -17.86
CA ASP A 247 -16.54 2.63 -18.90
C ASP A 247 -15.93 3.92 -18.33
N GLN A 248 -14.62 4.09 -18.54
CA GLN A 248 -13.92 5.34 -18.34
C GLN A 248 -13.77 6.12 -19.66
N TYR A 249 -13.73 7.45 -19.56
CA TYR A 249 -13.69 8.36 -20.71
C TYR A 249 -12.81 9.59 -20.47
N LEU A 250 -12.18 10.08 -21.53
CA LEU A 250 -11.55 11.40 -21.64
C LEU A 250 -10.40 11.59 -20.65
N VAL A 251 -9.44 10.66 -20.68
CA VAL A 251 -8.21 10.81 -19.91
C VAL A 251 -7.47 12.12 -20.28
N GLN A 252 -6.95 12.78 -19.27
CA GLN A 252 -5.93 13.82 -19.39
C GLN A 252 -4.83 13.53 -18.35
N ALA A 253 -3.59 13.90 -18.63
CA ALA A 253 -2.48 13.70 -17.71
C ALA A 253 -1.68 14.98 -17.47
N ALA A 254 -0.99 15.05 -16.33
CA ALA A 254 0.04 16.04 -16.05
C ALA A 254 1.23 15.38 -15.34
N PHE A 255 2.41 15.99 -15.48
CA PHE A 255 3.64 15.57 -14.80
C PHE A 255 4.14 16.73 -13.93
N ASN A 256 4.51 16.44 -12.68
CA ASN A 256 5.00 17.46 -11.75
C ASN A 256 6.53 17.54 -11.65
N GLY A 257 7.26 16.77 -12.47
CA GLY A 257 8.72 16.64 -12.35
C GLY A 257 9.17 15.38 -11.61
N THR A 258 8.26 14.64 -10.98
CA THR A 258 8.57 13.37 -10.28
C THR A 258 7.51 12.29 -10.54
N TYR A 259 6.24 12.66 -10.39
CA TYR A 259 5.09 11.78 -10.55
C TYR A 259 4.17 12.29 -11.65
N TYR A 260 3.48 11.33 -12.26
CA TYR A 260 2.39 11.56 -13.17
C TYR A 260 1.07 11.49 -12.42
N MET A 261 0.11 12.29 -12.86
CA MET A 261 -1.28 12.12 -12.49
C MET A 261 -2.13 12.07 -13.76
N ALA A 262 -2.96 11.04 -13.87
CA ALA A 262 -4.00 10.96 -14.88
C ALA A 262 -5.37 11.22 -14.23
N ALA A 263 -6.26 11.92 -14.93
CA ALA A 263 -7.64 12.16 -14.51
C ALA A 263 -8.61 11.82 -15.64
N TRP A 264 -9.75 11.21 -15.32
CA TRP A 264 -10.75 10.76 -16.29
C TRP A 264 -12.17 10.86 -15.72
N ALA A 265 -13.15 10.78 -16.62
CA ALA A 265 -14.55 10.66 -16.27
C ALA A 265 -14.94 9.18 -16.13
N ASP A 266 -15.56 8.79 -15.02
CA ASP A 266 -15.92 7.41 -14.71
C ASP A 266 -17.45 7.23 -14.58
N ARG A 267 -18.01 6.24 -15.29
CA ARG A 267 -19.45 5.88 -15.24
C ARG A 267 -19.83 4.88 -14.16
N ARG A 268 -18.96 4.62 -13.19
CA ARG A 268 -19.15 3.58 -12.17
C ARG A 268 -20.41 3.70 -11.32
N ASP A 269 -20.98 4.90 -11.20
CA ASP A 269 -22.21 5.16 -10.44
C ASP A 269 -23.50 5.21 -11.29
N GLY A 270 -23.46 4.73 -12.55
CA GLY A 270 -24.62 4.66 -13.44
C GLY A 270 -24.59 5.71 -14.56
N SER A 271 -25.68 6.46 -14.76
CA SER A 271 -25.77 7.52 -15.80
C SER A 271 -25.05 8.83 -15.42
N LYS A 272 -24.27 8.82 -14.33
CA LYS A 272 -23.58 9.96 -13.74
C LYS A 272 -22.08 9.72 -13.92
N ASN A 273 -21.36 10.68 -14.50
CA ASN A 273 -19.91 10.54 -14.71
C ASN A 273 -19.14 11.23 -13.58
N GLY A 274 -18.68 10.51 -12.56
CA GLY A 274 -17.77 11.08 -11.54
C GLY A 274 -16.39 11.42 -12.13
N VAL A 275 -15.61 12.26 -11.46
CA VAL A 275 -14.21 12.53 -11.81
C VAL A 275 -13.30 11.71 -10.92
N TYR A 276 -12.43 10.93 -11.54
CA TYR A 276 -11.43 10.10 -10.86
C TYR A 276 -10.03 10.41 -11.38
N GLY A 277 -9.02 10.00 -10.64
CA GLY A 277 -7.65 10.03 -11.11
C GLY A 277 -6.75 9.00 -10.43
N GLN A 278 -5.51 8.92 -10.90
CA GLN A 278 -4.49 8.03 -10.36
C GLN A 278 -3.14 8.69 -10.46
N ILE A 279 -2.34 8.55 -9.40
CA ILE A 279 -0.94 8.94 -9.38
C ILE A 279 -0.08 7.71 -9.64
N PHE A 280 0.98 7.88 -10.43
CA PHE A 280 1.94 6.83 -10.74
C PHE A 280 3.32 7.42 -11.03
N ASN A 281 4.36 6.60 -10.87
CA ASN A 281 5.73 7.02 -11.08
C ASN A 281 6.19 6.88 -12.54
N ALA A 282 7.43 7.28 -12.82
CA ALA A 282 8.03 7.19 -14.16
C ALA A 282 8.33 5.76 -14.64
N GLN A 283 8.05 4.74 -13.83
CA GLN A 283 8.10 3.33 -14.20
C GLN A 283 6.69 2.77 -14.50
N GLY A 284 5.64 3.58 -14.36
CA GLY A 284 4.25 3.16 -14.55
C GLY A 284 3.67 2.43 -13.34
N GLU A 285 4.30 2.52 -12.18
CA GLU A 285 3.83 1.90 -10.94
C GLU A 285 2.83 2.83 -10.25
N MET A 286 1.65 2.28 -9.94
CA MET A 286 0.53 3.00 -9.32
C MET A 286 0.83 3.32 -7.85
N MET A 287 0.54 4.56 -7.43
CA MET A 287 0.68 5.01 -6.06
C MET A 287 -0.70 5.07 -5.39
N GLY A 288 -1.03 4.04 -4.62
CA GLY A 288 -2.34 3.89 -3.99
C GLY A 288 -3.46 3.55 -4.97
N GLU A 289 -4.70 3.58 -4.48
CA GLU A 289 -5.92 3.26 -5.23
C GLU A 289 -6.40 4.46 -6.07
N ASN A 290 -7.29 4.22 -7.04
CA ASN A 290 -7.91 5.29 -7.83
C ASN A 290 -8.65 6.32 -6.95
N LEU A 291 -8.28 7.59 -7.08
CA LEU A 291 -8.79 8.72 -6.31
C LEU A 291 -10.15 9.19 -6.83
N GLY A 292 -11.16 9.24 -5.97
CA GLY A 292 -12.45 9.88 -6.27
C GLY A 292 -12.37 11.40 -6.10
N ILE A 293 -12.05 12.11 -7.18
CA ILE A 293 -11.82 13.57 -7.15
C ILE A 293 -13.13 14.34 -6.95
N SER A 294 -14.18 13.97 -7.68
CA SER A 294 -15.55 14.48 -7.55
C SER A 294 -16.55 13.34 -7.75
N VAL A 295 -17.20 12.90 -6.66
CA VAL A 295 -18.04 11.68 -6.62
C VAL A 295 -19.37 11.88 -5.88
N LEU A 296 -19.91 13.10 -5.87
CA LEU A 296 -21.08 13.42 -5.04
C LEU A 296 -22.37 12.70 -5.51
N ALA A 297 -23.13 12.16 -4.56
CA ALA A 297 -24.30 11.31 -4.82
C ALA A 297 -25.44 11.99 -5.61
N GLU A 298 -25.56 13.33 -5.55
CA GLU A 298 -26.62 14.09 -6.25
C GLU A 298 -26.23 14.53 -7.66
N ASN A 299 -24.99 14.34 -8.09
CA ASN A 299 -24.46 14.97 -9.30
C ASN A 299 -24.94 14.27 -10.59
N GLU A 300 -25.47 15.05 -11.55
CA GLU A 300 -25.74 14.60 -12.93
C GLU A 300 -24.56 14.96 -13.84
N GLU A 301 -23.33 14.66 -13.39
CA GLU A 301 -22.10 15.11 -14.04
C GLU A 301 -21.93 14.62 -15.48
N ARG A 302 -21.57 15.57 -16.36
CA ARG A 302 -20.93 15.33 -17.66
C ARG A 302 -19.57 16.02 -17.61
N SER A 303 -18.62 15.33 -17.01
CA SER A 303 -17.32 15.91 -16.72
C SER A 303 -16.34 15.63 -17.86
N TRP A 304 -15.76 16.69 -18.42
CA TRP A 304 -14.51 16.62 -19.20
C TRP A 304 -13.41 17.15 -18.30
N PRO A 305 -12.71 16.27 -17.56
CA PRO A 305 -11.67 16.73 -16.67
C PRO A 305 -10.51 17.29 -17.49
N ARG A 306 -9.85 18.30 -16.93
CA ARG A 306 -8.53 18.77 -17.35
C ARG A 306 -7.64 18.78 -16.13
N ILE A 307 -6.36 18.60 -16.37
CA ILE A 307 -5.36 18.60 -15.32
C ILE A 307 -4.19 19.49 -15.74
N GLY A 308 -3.58 20.16 -14.78
CA GLY A 308 -2.27 20.79 -14.92
C GLY A 308 -1.46 20.61 -13.66
N SER A 309 -0.14 20.73 -13.77
CA SER A 309 0.77 20.74 -12.61
C SER A 309 1.55 22.05 -12.56
N ASN A 310 1.80 22.53 -11.34
CA ASN A 310 2.76 23.61 -11.07
C ASN A 310 4.11 23.07 -10.56
N GLY A 311 4.33 21.75 -10.62
CA GLY A 311 5.52 21.09 -10.08
C GLY A 311 5.37 20.62 -8.63
N ASN A 312 4.54 21.27 -7.82
CA ASN A 312 4.29 20.86 -6.43
C ASN A 312 2.94 20.15 -6.25
N GLN A 313 1.91 20.58 -6.97
CA GLN A 313 0.54 20.09 -6.89
C GLN A 313 -0.04 19.89 -8.28
N PHE A 314 -1.17 19.19 -8.33
CA PHE A 314 -2.02 19.09 -9.50
C PHE A 314 -3.31 19.87 -9.26
N LEU A 315 -3.76 20.63 -10.27
CA LEU A 315 -5.12 21.14 -10.33
C LEU A 315 -5.91 20.29 -11.31
N VAL A 316 -7.02 19.71 -10.87
CA VAL A 316 -8.00 19.08 -11.75
C VAL A 316 -9.24 19.97 -11.81
N ALA A 317 -9.70 20.32 -13.00
CA ALA A 317 -10.92 21.09 -13.23
C ALA A 317 -11.89 20.34 -14.15
N TRP A 318 -13.19 20.51 -13.93
CA TRP A 318 -14.23 19.79 -14.67
C TRP A 318 -15.52 20.61 -14.82
N GLU A 319 -16.37 20.17 -15.76
CA GLU A 319 -17.72 20.69 -15.94
C GLU A 319 -18.69 20.00 -14.97
N ARG A 320 -19.40 20.79 -14.17
CA ARG A 320 -20.50 20.33 -13.30
C ARG A 320 -21.84 20.76 -13.88
N GLN A 321 -22.74 19.81 -14.08
CA GLN A 321 -24.11 20.10 -14.50
C GLN A 321 -24.95 20.52 -13.29
N THR A 322 -25.43 21.77 -13.27
CA THR A 322 -26.29 22.27 -12.18
C THR A 322 -27.73 22.41 -12.68
N LEU A 323 -28.65 21.65 -12.09
CA LEU A 323 -30.08 21.75 -12.37
C LEU A 323 -30.68 22.94 -11.62
N ASN A 324 -30.88 24.06 -12.31
CA ASN A 324 -31.55 25.21 -11.74
C ASN A 324 -33.07 25.06 -11.89
N LYS A 325 -33.71 24.61 -10.82
CA LYS A 325 -35.17 24.66 -10.66
C LYS A 325 -35.52 26.11 -10.37
N GLY A 326 -36.25 26.79 -11.26
CA GLY A 326 -36.64 28.19 -11.09
C GLY A 326 -37.32 28.42 -9.73
N LEU A 327 -36.56 28.88 -8.74
CA LEU A 327 -37.05 29.23 -7.41
C LEU A 327 -37.16 30.74 -7.31
N VAL A 328 -38.39 31.21 -7.10
CA VAL A 328 -38.66 32.56 -6.61
C VAL A 328 -38.37 32.57 -5.12
N GLN A 329 -37.39 33.35 -4.67
CA GLN A 329 -37.37 33.80 -3.28
C GLN A 329 -37.16 35.31 -3.22
N THR A 330 -38.22 35.97 -2.77
CA THR A 330 -38.25 37.40 -2.48
C THR A 330 -37.47 37.71 -1.21
N SER A 331 -36.53 38.65 -1.33
CA SER A 331 -35.94 39.55 -0.33
C SER A 331 -34.44 39.39 -0.09
N GLY A 332 -33.71 40.43 -0.53
CA GLY A 332 -32.33 40.75 -0.13
C GLY A 332 -31.24 40.07 -0.96
N GLU A 333 -30.91 40.66 -2.11
CA GLU A 333 -29.65 40.43 -2.86
C GLU A 333 -29.31 38.97 -3.24
N ARG A 334 -30.11 38.37 -4.12
CA ARG A 334 -29.61 37.35 -5.09
C ARG A 334 -30.53 37.32 -6.32
N LEU A 335 -29.90 37.23 -7.50
CA LEU A 335 -30.51 37.38 -8.83
C LEU A 335 -31.79 36.53 -9.01
N ILE A 336 -32.89 37.13 -9.48
CA ILE A 336 -34.08 36.39 -9.91
C ILE A 336 -33.78 35.79 -11.30
N ILE A 337 -33.48 34.48 -11.34
CA ILE A 337 -33.09 33.73 -12.55
C ILE A 337 -34.19 33.79 -13.65
N SER A 338 -35.46 33.99 -13.30
CA SER A 338 -36.57 33.96 -14.27
C SER A 338 -36.67 35.19 -15.19
N GLU A 339 -36.22 36.37 -14.76
CA GLU A 339 -36.29 37.58 -15.61
C GLU A 339 -35.07 37.74 -16.52
N ALA A 340 -33.87 37.32 -16.05
CA ALA A 340 -32.62 37.46 -16.81
C ALA A 340 -32.48 36.44 -17.95
N ALA A 341 -33.07 35.25 -17.83
CA ALA A 341 -32.90 34.16 -18.78
C ALA A 341 -34.09 33.92 -19.73
N GLY A 342 -35.15 34.76 -19.67
CA GLY A 342 -36.36 34.54 -20.46
C GLY A 342 -37.08 33.20 -20.16
N VAL A 343 -36.81 32.60 -19.00
CA VAL A 343 -37.32 31.28 -18.61
C VAL A 343 -38.70 31.43 -17.98
N GLU A 344 -39.71 30.80 -18.58
CA GLU A 344 -41.06 30.74 -18.01
C GLU A 344 -41.04 30.13 -16.59
N SER A 345 -41.77 30.75 -15.66
CA SER A 345 -41.97 30.23 -14.31
C SER A 345 -42.42 28.76 -14.34
N GLY A 346 -41.68 27.89 -13.64
CA GLY A 346 -41.97 26.46 -13.55
C GLY A 346 -41.20 25.54 -14.52
N LYS A 347 -40.26 26.06 -15.33
CA LYS A 347 -39.35 25.23 -16.15
C LYS A 347 -37.97 25.10 -15.49
N SER A 348 -37.45 23.88 -15.43
CA SER A 348 -36.06 23.61 -15.04
C SER A 348 -35.12 23.96 -16.19
N THR A 349 -34.02 24.67 -15.88
CA THR A 349 -32.96 24.95 -16.86
C THR A 349 -31.65 24.31 -16.39
N ILE A 350 -30.88 23.77 -17.33
CA ILE A 350 -29.59 23.14 -17.09
C ILE A 350 -28.52 24.06 -17.65
N TRP A 351 -27.51 24.37 -16.84
CA TRP A 351 -26.25 24.93 -17.32
C TRP A 351 -25.08 24.26 -16.61
N TYR A 352 -23.89 24.49 -17.16
CA TYR A 352 -22.64 23.90 -16.68
C TYR A 352 -21.84 24.95 -15.95
N GLU A 353 -21.15 24.54 -14.90
CA GLU A 353 -20.23 25.33 -14.10
C GLU A 353 -18.84 24.70 -14.17
N VAL A 354 -17.77 25.48 -14.04
CA VAL A 354 -16.41 24.95 -13.90
C VAL A 354 -16.06 24.87 -12.42
N HIS A 355 -15.71 23.68 -11.96
CA HIS A 355 -15.23 23.41 -10.60
C HIS A 355 -13.83 22.84 -10.67
N GLY A 356 -13.09 22.92 -9.57
CA GLY A 356 -11.76 22.34 -9.47
C GLY A 356 -11.43 21.83 -8.08
N ARG A 357 -10.32 21.10 -8.01
CA ARG A 357 -9.73 20.59 -6.77
C ARG A 357 -8.22 20.49 -6.91
N LEU A 358 -7.50 20.83 -5.84
CA LEU A 358 -6.05 20.67 -5.75
C LEU A 358 -5.72 19.31 -5.14
N ILE A 359 -4.71 18.65 -5.70
CA ILE A 359 -4.25 17.31 -5.31
C ILE A 359 -2.74 17.36 -5.07
N ASN A 360 -2.32 16.81 -3.94
CA ASN A 360 -0.92 16.67 -3.57
C ASN A 360 -0.28 15.46 -4.30
N PRO A 361 1.05 15.43 -4.47
CA PRO A 361 1.74 14.34 -5.16
C PRO A 361 1.62 12.97 -4.49
N ASN A 362 1.26 12.93 -3.21
CA ASN A 362 1.01 11.69 -2.46
C ASN A 362 -0.44 11.17 -2.61
N GLY A 363 -1.29 11.85 -3.39
CA GLY A 363 -2.68 11.45 -3.65
C GLY A 363 -3.71 12.05 -2.70
N THR A 364 -3.30 12.84 -1.71
CA THR A 364 -4.24 13.53 -0.82
C THR A 364 -4.77 14.82 -1.43
N PHE A 365 -5.91 15.29 -0.95
CA PHE A 365 -6.54 16.51 -1.47
C PHE A 365 -6.10 17.73 -0.67
N ALA A 366 -5.56 18.73 -1.36
CA ALA A 366 -5.16 20.00 -0.74
C ALA A 366 -6.36 20.94 -0.61
N GLY A 367 -7.34 20.51 0.19
CA GLY A 367 -8.61 21.19 0.41
C GLY A 367 -9.82 20.57 -0.30
N ASP A 368 -10.97 21.20 -0.09
CA ASP A 368 -12.25 20.82 -0.68
C ASP A 368 -12.34 21.20 -2.16
N GLU A 369 -13.32 20.64 -2.86
CA GLU A 369 -13.72 21.11 -4.19
C GLU A 369 -14.15 22.59 -4.13
N PHE A 370 -13.80 23.38 -5.14
CA PHE A 370 -14.13 24.80 -5.19
C PHE A 370 -14.63 25.23 -6.58
N PRO A 371 -15.49 26.27 -6.66
CA PRO A 371 -15.92 26.83 -7.92
C PRO A 371 -14.80 27.63 -8.58
N ILE A 372 -14.62 27.46 -9.89
CA ILE A 372 -13.75 28.28 -10.75
C ILE A 372 -14.60 29.25 -11.58
N GLY A 373 -15.65 28.76 -12.23
CA GLY A 373 -16.56 29.57 -13.06
C GLY A 373 -18.00 29.18 -12.80
N VAL A 374 -18.74 30.04 -12.09
CA VAL A 374 -20.14 29.78 -11.66
C VAL A 374 -21.11 30.90 -12.03
N ASN A 375 -20.71 31.75 -12.99
CA ASN A 375 -21.60 32.76 -13.54
C ASN A 375 -22.79 32.12 -14.26
N ALA A 376 -23.90 32.86 -14.36
CA ALA A 376 -25.11 32.37 -15.02
C ALA A 376 -24.84 31.90 -16.45
N PHE A 377 -25.60 30.90 -16.90
CA PHE A 377 -25.44 30.18 -18.16
C PHE A 377 -24.19 29.28 -18.20
N HIS A 378 -23.81 28.81 -19.38
CA HIS A 378 -22.84 27.73 -19.52
C HIS A 378 -21.41 28.23 -19.31
N GLN A 379 -20.69 27.55 -18.42
CA GLN A 379 -19.26 27.64 -18.18
C GLN A 379 -18.68 26.27 -18.50
N GLN A 380 -17.91 26.17 -19.59
CA GLN A 380 -17.59 24.88 -20.21
C GLN A 380 -16.19 24.80 -20.80
N SER A 381 -15.75 23.56 -21.02
CA SER A 381 -14.50 23.19 -21.69
C SER A 381 -13.30 23.91 -21.06
N PRO A 382 -13.06 23.70 -19.75
CA PRO A 382 -11.90 24.29 -19.11
C PRO A 382 -10.61 23.85 -19.80
N SER A 383 -9.52 24.56 -19.57
CA SER A 383 -8.14 24.19 -19.90
C SER A 383 -7.22 24.81 -18.85
N ILE A 384 -6.21 24.07 -18.41
CA ILE A 384 -5.31 24.52 -17.34
C ILE A 384 -3.89 24.65 -17.90
N ALA A 385 -3.20 25.72 -17.51
CA ALA A 385 -1.76 25.87 -17.62
C ALA A 385 -1.21 26.38 -16.29
N SER A 386 0.10 26.25 -16.06
CA SER A 386 0.77 26.78 -14.86
C SER A 386 2.02 27.57 -15.22
N ASP A 387 2.36 28.56 -14.40
CA ASP A 387 3.63 29.28 -14.43
C ASP A 387 4.67 28.68 -13.46
N GLY A 388 4.37 27.55 -12.82
CA GLY A 388 5.19 26.93 -11.78
C GLY A 388 4.84 27.36 -10.35
N GLU A 389 3.97 28.36 -10.18
CA GLU A 389 3.46 28.76 -8.85
C GLU A 389 1.94 28.64 -8.81
N LYS A 390 1.25 29.23 -9.80
CA LYS A 390 -0.19 29.32 -9.93
C LYS A 390 -0.69 28.53 -11.12
N PHE A 391 -1.99 28.29 -11.15
CA PHE A 391 -2.69 27.73 -12.29
C PHE A 391 -3.56 28.80 -12.94
N LEU A 392 -3.50 28.93 -14.27
CA LEU A 392 -4.51 29.63 -15.05
C LEU A 392 -5.48 28.60 -15.61
N THR A 393 -6.74 28.64 -15.16
CA THR A 393 -7.82 27.91 -15.81
C THR A 393 -8.54 28.84 -16.78
N VAL A 394 -8.65 28.47 -18.06
CA VAL A 394 -9.42 29.20 -19.09
C VAL A 394 -10.63 28.37 -19.53
N TRP A 395 -11.76 28.98 -19.83
CA TRP A 395 -12.98 28.28 -20.23
C TRP A 395 -13.84 29.09 -21.20
N GLN A 396 -14.80 28.41 -21.83
CA GLN A 396 -15.86 29.02 -22.65
C GLN A 396 -17.03 29.47 -21.78
N ASP A 397 -17.47 30.70 -22.00
CA ASP A 397 -18.41 31.38 -21.12
C ASP A 397 -19.60 31.93 -21.91
N SER A 398 -20.83 31.57 -21.53
CA SER A 398 -22.05 32.07 -22.17
C SER A 398 -22.87 33.05 -21.33
N ARG A 399 -22.23 33.74 -20.36
CA ARG A 399 -22.86 34.74 -19.47
C ARG A 399 -23.55 35.90 -20.19
N ASN A 400 -23.25 36.10 -21.48
CA ASN A 400 -23.86 37.11 -22.35
C ASN A 400 -25.29 36.75 -22.80
N ASN A 401 -26.09 36.16 -21.91
CA ASN A 401 -27.46 35.69 -22.17
C ASN A 401 -27.54 34.54 -23.20
N ASN A 402 -26.55 33.64 -23.17
CA ASN A 402 -26.44 32.46 -24.04
C ASN A 402 -26.50 32.77 -25.54
N GLN A 403 -26.08 33.98 -25.94
CA GLN A 403 -26.12 34.40 -27.33
C GLN A 403 -24.83 33.98 -28.07
N TYR A 404 -23.68 34.11 -27.41
CA TYR A 404 -22.36 33.73 -27.90
C TYR A 404 -21.52 33.15 -26.76
N ASN A 405 -20.39 32.53 -27.08
CA ASN A 405 -19.42 32.13 -26.06
C ASN A 405 -18.26 33.11 -26.10
N ASP A 406 -17.80 33.55 -24.94
CA ASP A 406 -16.59 34.33 -24.74
C ASP A 406 -15.54 33.42 -24.07
N ILE A 407 -14.28 33.85 -23.99
CA ILE A 407 -13.23 33.14 -23.23
C ILE A 407 -12.89 33.94 -21.97
N TYR A 408 -13.02 33.28 -20.82
CA TYR A 408 -12.61 33.81 -19.53
C TYR A 408 -11.52 32.94 -18.90
N GLY A 409 -10.81 33.49 -17.93
CA GLY A 409 -9.85 32.76 -17.12
C GLY A 409 -9.89 33.14 -15.64
N LEU A 410 -9.28 32.32 -14.80
CA LEU A 410 -9.14 32.56 -13.37
C LEU A 410 -7.81 31.98 -12.91
N PHE A 411 -7.10 32.72 -12.06
CA PHE A 411 -5.96 32.18 -11.34
C PHE A 411 -6.41 31.39 -10.11
N THR A 412 -5.85 30.20 -9.98
CA THR A 412 -5.92 29.37 -8.77
C THR A 412 -4.52 29.34 -8.17
N GLU A 413 -4.40 29.81 -6.94
CA GLU A 413 -3.16 29.68 -6.16
C GLU A 413 -2.96 28.21 -5.76
N ALA A 414 -1.71 27.78 -5.68
CA ALA A 414 -1.39 26.53 -4.99
C ALA A 414 -1.82 26.60 -3.53
N ALA A 415 -2.24 25.48 -2.96
CA ALA A 415 -2.43 25.39 -1.53
C ALA A 415 -1.06 25.26 -0.87
N GLU A 416 -0.89 25.87 0.31
CA GLU A 416 0.29 25.60 1.14
C GLU A 416 0.31 24.10 1.44
N THR A 417 1.46 23.45 1.21
CA THR A 417 1.63 22.04 1.59
C THR A 417 1.50 21.95 3.11
N PRO A 418 0.53 21.19 3.65
CA PRO A 418 0.35 21.07 5.08
C PRO A 418 1.62 20.47 5.70
N VAL A 419 2.09 21.08 6.80
CA VAL A 419 3.24 20.57 7.54
C VAL A 419 2.77 19.38 8.38
N LEU A 420 3.09 18.17 7.93
CA LEU A 420 2.77 16.93 8.64
C LEU A 420 3.87 16.67 9.68
N ASN A 421 3.57 16.93 10.95
CA ASN A 421 4.58 16.83 12.01
C ASN A 421 4.85 15.35 12.36
N PRO A 422 6.12 14.93 12.48
CA PRO A 422 6.42 13.58 12.93
C PRO A 422 6.12 13.39 14.42
N PRO A 423 5.87 12.15 14.86
CA PRO A 423 5.95 11.78 16.27
C PRO A 423 7.33 12.11 16.83
N GLN A 424 7.41 12.39 18.13
CA GLN A 424 8.62 12.88 18.78
C GLN A 424 9.13 11.88 19.81
N ASN A 425 10.43 11.98 20.14
CA ASN A 425 11.03 11.30 21.28
C ASN A 425 10.73 9.80 21.36
N LEU A 426 10.79 9.09 20.22
CA LEU A 426 10.66 7.64 20.18
C LEU A 426 11.75 7.01 21.06
N GLN A 427 11.31 6.11 21.94
CA GLN A 427 12.13 5.32 22.83
C GLN A 427 11.74 3.85 22.67
N ALA A 428 12.71 2.98 22.89
CA ALA A 428 12.53 1.54 22.91
C ALA A 428 13.16 0.97 24.17
N GLU A 429 12.44 0.09 24.85
CA GLU A 429 12.90 -0.66 26.01
C GLU A 429 12.74 -2.15 25.72
N PHE A 430 13.83 -2.90 25.82
CA PHE A 430 13.79 -4.35 25.74
C PHE A 430 13.33 -4.91 27.09
N GLU A 431 12.16 -5.56 27.07
CA GLU A 431 11.69 -6.44 28.14
C GLU A 431 12.12 -7.89 27.86
N THR A 432 11.83 -8.83 28.76
CA THR A 432 12.36 -10.21 28.72
C THR A 432 12.39 -10.85 27.34
N ASP A 433 11.30 -10.75 26.57
CA ASP A 433 11.07 -11.41 25.29
C ASP A 433 10.41 -10.50 24.24
N LYS A 434 10.35 -9.19 24.49
CA LYS A 434 9.64 -8.22 23.64
C LYS A 434 10.26 -6.83 23.74
N VAL A 435 9.97 -5.96 22.78
CA VAL A 435 10.39 -4.55 22.81
C VAL A 435 9.18 -3.66 22.97
N LEU A 436 9.16 -2.87 24.04
CA LEU A 436 8.17 -1.81 24.26
C LEU A 436 8.67 -0.52 23.59
N LEU A 437 7.89 -0.01 22.65
CA LEU A 437 8.09 1.28 22.00
C LEU A 437 7.16 2.31 22.63
N THR A 438 7.69 3.48 22.97
CA THR A 438 6.91 4.62 23.47
C THR A 438 7.38 5.91 22.80
N TRP A 439 6.46 6.83 22.51
CA TRP A 439 6.80 8.11 21.88
C TRP A 439 5.94 9.26 22.42
N GLU A 440 6.28 10.47 22.01
CA GLU A 440 5.46 11.66 22.22
C GLU A 440 4.69 11.99 20.92
N PRO A 441 3.48 12.56 21.04
CA PRO A 441 2.69 12.91 19.87
C PRO A 441 3.36 14.01 19.04
N PRO A 442 2.89 14.23 17.80
CA PRO A 442 3.38 15.32 16.95
C PRO A 442 3.22 16.71 17.58
N ALA A 443 4.08 17.67 17.19
CA ALA A 443 4.06 19.04 17.72
C ALA A 443 2.70 19.76 17.56
N ASP A 444 1.95 19.38 16.52
CA ASP A 444 0.57 19.78 16.25
C ASP A 444 -0.20 18.54 15.78
N GLU A 445 -1.23 18.17 16.54
CA GLU A 445 -2.11 17.02 16.28
C GLU A 445 -3.30 17.40 15.40
N LYS A 446 -3.35 18.63 14.86
CA LYS A 446 -4.46 19.02 14.00
C LYS A 446 -4.56 18.05 12.82
N GLU A 447 -5.74 17.43 12.68
CA GLU A 447 -6.06 16.47 11.61
C GLU A 447 -5.23 15.16 11.65
N PHE A 448 -4.59 14.87 12.79
CA PHE A 448 -3.98 13.57 13.09
C PHE A 448 -5.04 12.46 13.14
N LEU A 449 -4.71 11.31 12.57
CA LEU A 449 -5.58 10.13 12.51
C LEU A 449 -5.03 8.97 13.35
N TYR A 450 -3.82 8.48 13.03
CA TYR A 450 -3.18 7.32 13.67
C TYR A 450 -1.67 7.26 13.35
N TYR A 451 -0.94 6.29 13.89
CA TYR A 451 0.48 6.05 13.64
C TYR A 451 0.74 4.81 12.77
N ASN A 452 1.77 4.87 11.94
CA ASN A 452 2.38 3.71 11.31
C ASN A 452 3.74 3.44 11.98
N LEU A 453 4.04 2.16 12.24
CA LEU A 453 5.28 1.72 12.83
C LEU A 453 6.06 0.90 11.82
N TYR A 454 7.35 1.19 11.73
CA TYR A 454 8.26 0.51 10.81
C TYR A 454 9.38 -0.17 11.58
N ARG A 455 9.73 -1.37 11.14
CA ARG A 455 10.88 -2.13 11.62
C ARG A 455 11.76 -2.52 10.45
N ASN A 456 13.03 -2.10 10.47
CA ASN A 456 13.98 -2.31 9.38
C ASN A 456 13.41 -1.86 8.01
N ASP A 457 12.80 -0.67 7.97
CA ASP A 457 12.15 -0.05 6.81
C ASP A 457 10.92 -0.81 6.25
N VAL A 458 10.40 -1.80 6.98
CA VAL A 458 9.17 -2.53 6.63
C VAL A 458 8.06 -2.15 7.60
N LEU A 459 6.86 -1.89 7.06
CA LEU A 459 5.66 -1.60 7.87
C LEU A 459 5.35 -2.79 8.79
N LEU A 460 5.46 -2.55 10.10
CA LEU A 460 5.20 -3.51 11.16
C LEU A 460 3.72 -3.45 11.61
N ALA A 461 3.21 -2.24 11.82
CA ALA A 461 1.83 -2.00 12.27
C ALA A 461 1.30 -0.66 11.73
N SER A 462 -0.03 -0.57 11.59
CA SER A 462 -0.77 0.60 11.11
C SER A 462 -2.06 0.75 11.92
N ASP A 463 -2.71 1.90 11.83
CA ASP A 463 -3.91 2.26 12.61
C ASP A 463 -3.69 2.20 14.13
N VAL A 464 -2.46 2.48 14.57
CA VAL A 464 -2.12 2.54 15.99
C VAL A 464 -2.53 3.91 16.54
N SER A 465 -3.34 3.93 17.59
CA SER A 465 -3.92 5.16 18.15
C SER A 465 -3.37 5.54 19.52
N GLU A 466 -2.58 4.66 20.13
CA GLU A 466 -1.94 4.87 21.43
C GLU A 466 -0.45 5.17 21.22
N GLU A 467 0.16 5.99 22.08
CA GLU A 467 1.59 6.35 22.01
C GLU A 467 2.54 5.26 22.55
N GLU A 468 2.09 4.00 22.48
CA GLU A 468 2.84 2.81 22.86
C GLU A 468 2.54 1.64 21.91
N PHE A 469 3.55 0.79 21.68
CA PHE A 469 3.41 -0.44 20.90
C PHE A 469 4.39 -1.48 21.40
N THR A 470 3.97 -2.75 21.45
CA THR A 470 4.84 -3.87 21.84
C THR A 470 5.14 -4.74 20.64
N ASP A 471 6.42 -4.88 20.30
CA ASP A 471 6.91 -5.81 19.29
C ASP A 471 7.36 -7.12 19.96
N GLU A 472 6.58 -8.18 19.77
CA GLU A 472 6.83 -9.53 20.33
C GLU A 472 7.56 -10.45 19.32
N ASP A 473 7.62 -10.08 18.04
CA ASP A 473 8.18 -10.91 16.96
C ASP A 473 9.68 -10.63 16.79
N ILE A 474 10.45 -10.80 17.87
CA ILE A 474 11.88 -10.51 17.93
C ILE A 474 12.72 -11.76 18.17
N GLU A 475 13.91 -11.80 17.58
CA GLU A 475 14.86 -12.90 17.74
C GLU A 475 16.12 -12.43 18.45
N GLN A 476 16.63 -13.27 19.37
CA GLN A 476 17.87 -13.01 20.09
C GLN A 476 19.06 -12.88 19.15
N LEU A 477 20.04 -12.06 19.55
CA LEU A 477 21.28 -11.76 18.81
C LEU A 477 21.09 -11.02 17.48
N LEU A 478 19.86 -10.66 17.10
CA LEU A 478 19.58 -9.78 15.98
C LEU A 478 19.45 -8.32 16.44
N SER A 479 19.71 -7.39 15.52
CA SER A 479 19.48 -5.97 15.73
C SER A 479 18.32 -5.51 14.87
N TYR A 480 17.46 -4.70 15.48
CA TYR A 480 16.26 -4.15 14.84
C TYR A 480 16.27 -2.64 15.01
N THR A 481 15.86 -1.93 13.97
CA THR A 481 15.67 -0.48 13.99
C THR A 481 14.19 -0.16 13.81
N TRP A 482 13.65 0.69 14.68
CA TRP A 482 12.27 1.18 14.59
C TRP A 482 12.22 2.68 14.36
N TYR A 483 11.20 3.12 13.63
CA TYR A 483 10.75 4.50 13.57
C TYR A 483 9.22 4.54 13.40
N ILE A 484 8.62 5.69 13.68
CA ILE A 484 7.17 5.89 13.65
C ILE A 484 6.85 7.12 12.83
N THR A 485 5.78 7.06 12.05
CA THR A 485 5.22 8.21 11.34
C THR A 485 3.81 8.47 11.84
N ALA A 486 3.37 9.71 11.73
CA ALA A 486 1.99 10.11 12.00
C ALA A 486 1.23 10.19 10.68
N VAL A 487 0.02 9.66 10.65
CA VAL A 487 -0.88 9.70 9.51
C VAL A 487 -1.96 10.75 9.77
N TYR A 488 -2.13 11.62 8.78
CA TYR A 488 -3.08 12.72 8.73
C TYR A 488 -4.05 12.49 7.57
N GLN A 489 -5.14 13.27 7.53
CA GLN A 489 -6.03 13.30 6.36
C GLN A 489 -5.26 13.67 5.07
N ASP A 490 -4.21 14.49 5.20
CA ASP A 490 -3.39 14.98 4.09
C ASP A 490 -2.14 14.12 3.79
N GLY A 491 -1.94 13.02 4.52
CA GLY A 491 -0.89 12.04 4.23
C GLY A 491 -0.10 11.61 5.45
N GLU A 492 1.02 10.93 5.22
CA GLU A 492 1.94 10.45 6.25
C GLU A 492 3.08 11.45 6.46
N SER A 493 3.47 11.67 7.72
CA SER A 493 4.56 12.56 8.09
C SER A 493 5.93 11.97 7.73
N GLU A 494 6.97 12.80 7.84
CA GLU A 494 8.34 12.29 7.97
C GLU A 494 8.47 11.32 9.16
N PRO A 495 9.50 10.45 9.19
CA PRO A 495 9.80 9.61 10.34
C PRO A 495 10.13 10.40 11.60
N SER A 496 9.79 9.83 12.75
CA SER A 496 10.36 10.20 14.05
C SER A 496 11.87 9.89 14.09
N ASN A 497 12.52 10.15 15.23
CA ASN A 497 13.87 9.63 15.45
C ASN A 497 13.85 8.09 15.43
N SER A 498 14.87 7.47 14.83
CA SER A 498 15.00 6.01 14.87
C SER A 498 15.62 5.54 16.20
N VAL A 499 15.24 4.35 16.63
CA VAL A 499 15.81 3.64 17.77
C VAL A 499 16.27 2.25 17.33
N GLU A 500 17.44 1.83 17.78
CA GLU A 500 18.02 0.52 17.44
C GLU A 500 18.27 -0.28 18.73
N ILE A 501 17.82 -1.53 18.76
CA ILE A 501 18.11 -2.48 19.85
C ILE A 501 18.69 -3.76 19.26
N THR A 502 19.83 -4.19 19.81
CA THR A 502 20.34 -5.55 19.65
C THR A 502 19.74 -6.42 20.75
N ILE A 503 18.95 -7.43 20.38
CA ILE A 503 18.32 -8.33 21.33
C ILE A 503 19.41 -9.19 22.00
N PRO A 504 19.56 -9.15 23.33
CA PRO A 504 20.58 -9.93 24.01
C PRO A 504 20.28 -11.43 23.96
N GLN A 505 21.30 -12.24 24.22
CA GLN A 505 21.09 -13.66 24.53
C GLN A 505 20.22 -13.77 25.79
N MET A 506 19.12 -14.50 25.70
CA MET A 506 18.26 -14.78 26.86
C MET A 506 18.76 -16.01 27.63
N TYR A 507 18.50 -16.02 28.93
CA TYR A 507 18.88 -17.10 29.83
C TYR A 507 17.69 -17.53 30.72
N VAL A 508 17.56 -18.82 30.97
CA VAL A 508 16.49 -19.46 31.76
C VAL A 508 17.06 -20.40 32.81
N SER A 509 16.22 -20.81 33.76
CA SER A 509 16.56 -21.86 34.72
C SER A 509 15.92 -23.18 34.30
N ILE A 510 16.69 -24.27 34.29
CA ILE A 510 16.20 -25.61 33.94
C ILE A 510 16.35 -26.54 35.14
N ALA A 511 15.25 -27.21 35.50
CA ALA A 511 15.23 -28.24 36.52
C ALA A 511 15.23 -29.64 35.90
N PHE A 512 16.16 -30.48 36.35
CA PHE A 512 16.14 -31.92 36.12
C PHE A 512 15.57 -32.63 37.34
N TYR A 513 14.56 -33.46 37.15
CA TYR A 513 14.03 -34.36 38.18
C TYR A 513 14.38 -35.80 37.83
N ILE A 514 15.22 -36.42 38.65
CA ILE A 514 15.78 -37.74 38.35
C ILE A 514 15.30 -38.77 39.38
N PHE A 515 14.71 -39.84 38.86
CA PHE A 515 14.12 -40.91 39.65
C PHE A 515 14.74 -42.27 39.31
N GLU A 516 14.63 -43.21 40.23
CA GLU A 516 14.91 -44.61 39.98
C GLU A 516 13.78 -45.26 39.16
N ALA A 517 14.13 -45.94 38.07
CA ALA A 517 13.18 -46.66 37.24
C ALA A 517 12.74 -47.97 37.93
N HIS A 518 11.54 -48.01 38.51
CA HIS A 518 10.98 -49.22 39.11
C HIS A 518 9.60 -49.58 38.52
N PRO A 519 9.38 -50.81 38.00
CA PRO A 519 8.17 -51.16 37.25
C PRO A 519 6.86 -51.29 38.05
N ALA A 520 6.81 -50.88 39.33
CA ALA A 520 5.65 -51.12 40.20
C ALA A 520 5.55 -50.25 41.48
N LEU A 521 6.28 -49.12 41.58
CA LEU A 521 6.25 -48.21 42.74
C LEU A 521 6.16 -46.75 42.27
N GLU A 522 5.81 -45.85 43.18
CA GLU A 522 5.97 -44.39 42.96
C GLU A 522 7.45 -44.06 42.69
N PRO A 523 7.75 -43.09 41.81
CA PRO A 523 9.11 -42.69 41.49
C PRO A 523 9.90 -42.35 42.76
N ILE A 524 11.06 -42.99 42.95
CA ILE A 524 11.94 -42.70 44.09
C ILE A 524 12.97 -41.66 43.61
N PRO A 525 13.02 -40.47 44.20
CA PRO A 525 14.00 -39.47 43.81
C PRO A 525 15.43 -39.95 44.08
N LEU A 526 16.34 -39.70 43.14
CA LEU A 526 17.74 -40.08 43.26
C LEU A 526 18.59 -38.88 43.64
N GLU A 527 19.09 -38.85 44.87
CA GLU A 527 20.09 -37.87 45.33
C GLU A 527 21.49 -38.18 44.77
N GLY A 528 22.29 -37.15 44.49
CA GLY A 528 23.70 -37.29 44.10
C GLY A 528 23.92 -37.81 42.68
N VAL A 529 22.93 -37.72 41.80
CA VAL A 529 23.11 -37.93 40.35
C VAL A 529 23.83 -36.72 39.79
N LYS A 530 24.92 -36.96 39.07
CA LYS A 530 25.68 -35.94 38.35
C LYS A 530 25.05 -35.69 37.00
N VAL A 531 24.47 -34.51 36.82
CA VAL A 531 23.92 -34.04 35.55
C VAL A 531 24.92 -33.07 34.92
N MET A 532 25.30 -33.34 33.68
CA MET A 532 26.02 -32.39 32.83
C MET A 532 25.05 -31.84 31.80
N LEU A 533 24.91 -30.53 31.74
CA LEU A 533 24.13 -29.83 30.72
C LEU A 533 25.09 -29.02 29.83
N GLU A 534 24.93 -29.16 28.52
CA GLU A 534 25.65 -28.36 27.53
C GLU A 534 25.49 -26.87 27.82
N SER A 535 26.58 -26.11 27.72
CA SER A 535 26.65 -24.66 28.00
C SER A 535 26.41 -24.22 29.46
N ALA A 536 25.86 -25.07 30.35
CA ALA A 536 25.58 -24.74 31.75
C ALA A 536 26.42 -25.52 32.79
N GLY A 537 27.15 -26.56 32.38
CA GLY A 537 28.12 -27.24 33.24
C GLY A 537 27.52 -28.41 34.03
N GLU A 538 27.87 -28.53 35.32
CA GLU A 538 27.58 -29.69 36.17
C GLU A 538 26.69 -29.30 37.35
N ALA A 539 25.65 -30.11 37.63
CA ALA A 539 24.85 -30.02 38.85
C ALA A 539 24.61 -31.42 39.45
N LEU A 540 24.49 -31.48 40.78
CA LEU A 540 24.14 -32.70 41.51
C LEU A 540 22.70 -32.63 41.98
N THR A 541 21.97 -33.74 41.90
CA THR A 541 20.61 -33.82 42.43
C THR A 541 20.58 -33.80 43.96
N ASN A 542 19.62 -33.10 44.54
CA ASN A 542 19.37 -33.06 45.99
C ASN A 542 18.57 -34.28 46.49
N GLU A 543 18.19 -34.31 47.79
CA GLU A 543 17.38 -35.39 48.41
C GLU A 543 16.02 -35.61 47.70
N GLU A 544 15.51 -34.61 46.99
CA GLU A 544 14.27 -34.66 46.20
C GLU A 544 14.52 -35.04 44.72
N GLY A 545 15.75 -35.45 44.37
CA GLY A 545 16.11 -35.85 43.01
C GLY A 545 16.24 -34.70 42.02
N MET A 546 16.24 -33.45 42.49
CA MET A 546 16.25 -32.25 41.66
C MET A 546 17.67 -31.69 41.50
N ALA A 547 18.09 -31.47 40.26
CA ALA A 547 19.28 -30.69 39.90
C ALA A 547 18.84 -29.42 39.14
N MET A 548 19.24 -28.24 39.61
CA MET A 548 18.88 -26.96 39.01
C MET A 548 20.08 -26.37 38.28
N PHE A 549 19.86 -25.90 37.05
CA PHE A 549 20.79 -25.08 36.29
C PHE A 549 20.22 -23.68 36.18
N GLU A 550 20.97 -22.68 36.63
CA GLU A 550 20.67 -21.26 36.45
C GLU A 550 21.46 -20.74 35.24
N ASP A 551 21.01 -19.61 34.66
CA ASP A 551 21.68 -18.94 33.54
C ASP A 551 21.93 -19.84 32.31
N VAL A 552 20.96 -20.67 31.93
CA VAL A 552 21.03 -21.53 30.74
C VAL A 552 20.58 -20.74 29.51
N PRO A 553 21.39 -20.62 28.44
CA PRO A 553 20.98 -19.86 27.26
C PRO A 553 19.76 -20.49 26.59
N VAL A 554 18.77 -19.66 26.26
CA VAL A 554 17.65 -20.04 25.38
C VAL A 554 18.23 -20.47 24.04
N ALA A 555 17.90 -21.68 23.60
CA ALA A 555 18.46 -22.31 22.41
C ALA A 555 17.46 -23.30 21.79
N GLU A 556 17.59 -23.54 20.49
CA GLU A 556 16.77 -24.55 19.78
C GLU A 556 16.99 -25.95 20.36
N SER A 557 18.22 -26.27 20.79
CA SER A 557 18.50 -27.53 21.46
C SER A 557 19.69 -27.47 22.41
N LEU A 558 19.65 -28.28 23.48
CA LEU A 558 20.76 -28.49 24.42
C LEU A 558 20.92 -29.96 24.78
N SER A 559 22.15 -30.47 24.73
CA SER A 559 22.46 -31.86 25.11
C SER A 559 22.71 -32.01 26.60
N TYR A 560 22.34 -33.15 27.19
CA TYR A 560 22.65 -33.48 28.58
C TYR A 560 23.11 -34.93 28.77
N THR A 561 23.83 -35.18 29.87
CA THR A 561 24.13 -36.53 30.38
C THR A 561 23.89 -36.61 31.89
N ALA A 562 23.36 -37.72 32.39
CA ALA A 562 23.15 -37.99 33.81
C ALA A 562 23.82 -39.30 34.22
N GLU A 563 24.67 -39.25 35.25
CA GLU A 563 25.48 -40.38 35.70
C GLU A 563 25.42 -40.53 37.22
N LYS A 564 25.33 -41.78 37.69
CA LYS A 564 25.41 -42.15 39.12
C LYS A 564 25.97 -43.56 39.24
N GLU A 565 26.90 -43.77 40.18
CA GLU A 565 27.46 -45.10 40.43
C GLU A 565 26.35 -46.10 40.82
N GLY A 566 26.34 -47.27 40.16
CA GLY A 566 25.29 -48.28 40.34
C GLY A 566 24.05 -48.08 39.47
N PHE A 567 24.06 -47.14 38.52
CA PHE A 567 22.99 -46.92 37.55
C PHE A 567 23.54 -46.80 36.12
N PHE A 568 22.76 -47.22 35.12
CA PHE A 568 23.10 -46.97 33.73
C PHE A 568 23.01 -45.46 33.41
N PRO A 569 24.03 -44.87 32.75
CA PRO A 569 24.01 -43.46 32.39
C PRO A 569 22.89 -43.15 31.40
N LYS A 570 22.34 -41.94 31.47
CA LYS A 570 21.35 -41.42 30.53
C LYS A 570 21.93 -40.22 29.78
N SER A 571 21.52 -40.05 28.53
CA SER A 571 21.86 -38.88 27.72
C SER A 571 20.70 -38.54 26.80
N GLY A 572 20.55 -37.27 26.46
CA GLY A 572 19.51 -36.81 25.55
C GLY A 572 19.70 -35.36 25.12
N THR A 573 18.71 -34.86 24.39
CA THR A 573 18.64 -33.48 23.93
C THR A 573 17.32 -32.89 24.40
N ILE A 574 17.38 -31.68 24.95
CA ILE A 574 16.23 -30.82 25.18
C ILE A 574 16.03 -30.02 23.90
N GLU A 575 14.87 -30.11 23.28
CA GLU A 575 14.47 -29.26 22.15
C GLU A 575 13.64 -28.10 22.69
N ASP A 576 13.75 -26.92 22.06
CA ASP A 576 12.98 -25.71 22.39
C ASP A 576 13.13 -25.29 23.86
N VAL A 577 14.32 -24.78 24.21
CA VAL A 577 14.64 -24.39 25.60
C VAL A 577 14.02 -23.03 25.91
N HIS A 578 13.02 -23.01 26.81
CA HIS A 578 12.30 -21.81 27.24
C HIS A 578 12.11 -21.77 28.78
N GLN A 579 11.47 -20.73 29.31
CA GLN A 579 11.38 -20.46 30.76
C GLN A 579 10.69 -21.57 31.60
N ASP A 580 9.90 -22.43 30.97
CA ASP A 580 9.14 -23.50 31.62
C ASP A 580 9.74 -24.89 31.40
N THR A 581 10.93 -24.96 30.79
CA THR A 581 11.58 -26.23 30.47
C THR A 581 11.97 -27.00 31.74
N GLN A 582 11.41 -28.20 31.88
CA GLN A 582 11.76 -29.16 32.93
C GLN A 582 12.01 -30.53 32.31
N VAL A 583 12.98 -31.26 32.85
CA VAL A 583 13.38 -32.57 32.32
C VAL A 583 13.22 -33.64 33.39
N GLU A 584 12.31 -34.58 33.15
CA GLU A 584 12.17 -35.77 34.00
C GLU A 584 12.96 -36.95 33.43
N LEU A 585 13.82 -37.56 34.24
CA LEU A 585 14.64 -38.71 33.87
C LEU A 585 14.43 -39.88 34.82
N PHE A 586 14.43 -41.09 34.24
CA PHE A 586 14.36 -42.34 35.01
C PHE A 586 15.63 -43.16 34.75
N MET A 587 16.43 -43.39 35.80
CA MET A 587 17.67 -44.16 35.72
C MET A 587 17.45 -45.60 36.19
N GLU A 588 17.97 -46.56 35.43
CA GLU A 588 17.87 -47.98 35.74
C GLU A 588 19.10 -48.42 36.57
N PRO A 589 18.92 -49.20 37.66
CA PRO A 589 20.05 -49.77 38.39
C PRO A 589 20.91 -50.66 37.48
N ASP A 590 22.24 -50.51 37.56
CA ASP A 590 23.20 -51.36 36.87
C ASP A 590 23.37 -52.68 37.63
N ASP A 591 22.44 -53.62 37.39
CA ASP A 591 22.43 -54.96 37.96
C ASP A 591 23.38 -55.93 37.20
N THR A 592 24.58 -55.48 36.82
CA THR A 592 25.63 -56.35 36.27
C THR A 592 26.28 -57.27 37.31
N PHE A 593 25.50 -57.87 38.21
CA PHE A 593 25.88 -59.10 38.91
C PHE A 593 24.70 -60.09 38.99
N ILE A 594 24.71 -61.02 38.02
CA ILE A 594 23.96 -62.28 37.95
C ILE A 594 22.45 -62.13 37.63
N HIS A 595 22.15 -61.94 36.34
CA HIS A 595 20.93 -62.52 35.78
C HIS A 595 20.97 -64.06 35.91
N GLN A 596 20.05 -64.64 36.68
CA GLN A 596 19.50 -65.94 36.32
C GLN A 596 18.07 -65.72 35.77
N PRO A 597 17.86 -65.92 34.46
CA PRO A 597 16.56 -65.75 33.84
C PRO A 597 15.75 -67.03 34.04
N VAL A 598 14.99 -67.10 35.14
CA VAL A 598 13.78 -67.92 35.22
C VAL A 598 12.80 -67.14 36.09
N GLN A 599 11.57 -66.93 35.61
CA GLN A 599 10.45 -66.36 36.38
C GLN A 599 10.22 -67.17 37.67
N TYR A 600 10.95 -66.85 38.72
CA TYR A 600 10.58 -67.26 40.05
C TYR A 600 9.72 -66.15 40.64
N ASN A 601 8.49 -66.49 41.00
CA ASN A 601 7.59 -65.68 41.83
C ASN A 601 8.16 -65.30 43.21
N THR A 602 9.47 -65.38 43.44
CA THR A 602 10.11 -65.18 44.73
C THR A 602 11.49 -64.53 44.56
N LEU A 603 11.69 -63.38 45.20
CA LEU A 603 12.93 -62.60 45.28
C LEU A 603 13.58 -62.81 46.66
N ILE A 604 14.92 -62.95 46.68
CA ILE A 604 15.71 -63.25 47.89
C ILE A 604 16.89 -62.29 47.98
N TRP A 605 17.05 -61.61 49.12
CA TRP A 605 18.17 -60.68 49.34
C TRP A 605 18.49 -60.47 50.83
N PRO A 606 19.72 -60.08 51.19
CA PRO A 606 20.89 -60.01 50.32
C PRO A 606 21.42 -61.40 49.95
N LEU A 607 22.13 -61.50 48.82
CA LEU A 607 22.92 -62.68 48.44
C LEU A 607 24.31 -62.19 47.99
N PRO A 608 25.40 -62.57 48.68
CA PRO A 608 25.50 -63.44 49.86
C PRO A 608 24.86 -62.84 51.12
N ALA A 609 24.31 -63.68 52.00
CA ALA A 609 23.67 -63.26 53.25
C ALA A 609 24.58 -63.51 54.46
N ARG A 610 24.47 -62.70 55.52
CA ARG A 610 25.26 -62.84 56.75
C ARG A 610 24.37 -63.20 57.93
N ASP A 611 23.62 -62.22 58.43
CA ASP A 611 22.80 -62.40 59.64
C ASP A 611 21.31 -62.61 59.34
N ILE A 612 20.85 -62.07 58.21
CA ILE A 612 19.45 -61.99 57.83
C ILE A 612 19.29 -62.33 56.35
N LEU A 613 18.23 -63.06 56.03
CA LEU A 613 17.75 -63.27 54.67
C LEU A 613 16.31 -62.77 54.54
N ASN A 614 16.07 -61.85 53.61
CA ASN A 614 14.73 -61.38 53.26
C ASN A 614 14.22 -62.13 52.03
N LEU A 615 12.91 -62.38 52.03
CA LEU A 615 12.19 -63.12 51.02
C LEU A 615 10.92 -62.36 50.67
N ARG A 616 10.64 -62.12 49.39
CA ARG A 616 9.33 -61.62 48.91
C ARG A 616 8.82 -62.47 47.78
N SER A 617 7.53 -62.77 47.79
CA SER A 617 6.88 -63.56 46.74
C SER A 617 5.60 -62.90 46.22
N ASN A 618 5.22 -63.22 44.98
CA ASN A 618 3.93 -62.82 44.42
C ASN A 618 2.75 -63.55 45.08
N TYR A 619 3.01 -64.69 45.74
CA TYR A 619 2.03 -65.49 46.48
C TYR A 619 2.34 -65.49 47.98
N THR A 620 1.36 -65.88 48.80
CA THR A 620 1.57 -66.01 50.25
C THR A 620 2.59 -67.11 50.52
N ILE A 621 3.57 -66.83 51.38
CA ILE A 621 4.60 -67.78 51.78
C ILE A 621 4.01 -68.63 52.90
N GLU A 622 3.94 -69.94 52.68
CA GLU A 622 3.40 -70.88 53.67
C GLU A 622 4.49 -71.49 54.52
N GLU A 623 5.69 -71.68 53.96
CA GLU A 623 6.80 -72.32 54.67
C GLU A 623 8.12 -72.02 53.94
N VAL A 624 9.18 -71.78 54.71
CA VAL A 624 10.54 -71.73 54.20
C VAL A 624 11.42 -72.70 54.98
N SER A 625 12.19 -73.51 54.26
CA SER A 625 13.15 -74.44 54.85
C SER A 625 14.51 -74.31 54.17
N ILE A 626 15.57 -74.17 54.97
CA ILE A 626 16.96 -74.12 54.50
C ILE A 626 17.64 -75.45 54.82
N PHE A 627 18.32 -76.01 53.83
CA PHE A 627 19.02 -77.28 53.89
C PHE A 627 20.52 -77.06 53.72
N ASN A 628 21.32 -77.75 54.52
CA ASN A 628 22.75 -77.88 54.22
C ASN A 628 22.95 -78.85 53.04
N LEU A 629 24.18 -78.93 52.51
CA LEU A 629 24.49 -79.77 51.34
C LEU A 629 24.33 -81.28 51.57
N THR A 630 24.27 -81.75 52.83
CA THR A 630 23.94 -83.15 53.15
C THR A 630 22.44 -83.42 53.18
N GLY A 631 21.60 -82.42 52.87
CA GLY A 631 20.14 -82.54 52.84
C GLY A 631 19.45 -82.44 54.20
N LYS A 632 20.17 -82.06 55.26
CA LYS A 632 19.59 -81.85 56.60
C LYS A 632 19.00 -80.44 56.67
N VAL A 633 17.75 -80.33 57.14
CA VAL A 633 17.11 -79.04 57.43
C VAL A 633 17.84 -78.36 58.59
N VAL A 634 18.31 -77.14 58.37
CA VAL A 634 19.01 -76.32 59.37
C VAL A 634 18.17 -75.13 59.84
N VAL A 635 17.25 -74.64 59.01
CA VAL A 635 16.23 -73.65 59.39
C VAL A 635 14.90 -74.11 58.80
N SER A 636 13.82 -74.05 59.59
CA SER A 636 12.45 -74.19 59.07
C SER A 636 11.53 -73.22 59.78
N GLN A 637 10.81 -72.41 59.02
CA GLN A 637 9.88 -71.43 59.56
C GLN A 637 8.58 -71.47 58.76
N ALA A 638 7.47 -71.66 59.48
CA ALA A 638 6.14 -71.53 58.90
C ALA A 638 5.86 -70.07 58.55
N GLY A 639 5.25 -69.85 57.40
CA GLY A 639 4.83 -68.53 56.95
C GLY A 639 3.45 -68.16 57.44
N HIS A 640 3.29 -66.91 57.88
CA HIS A 640 2.03 -66.36 58.39
C HIS A 640 1.15 -65.80 57.26
N GLN A 641 0.98 -66.55 56.16
CA GLN A 641 0.19 -66.11 54.99
C GLN A 641 0.59 -64.72 54.44
N ASN A 642 1.85 -64.32 54.66
CA ASN A 642 2.38 -63.05 54.20
C ASN A 642 3.21 -63.25 52.93
N LYS A 643 3.24 -62.24 52.07
CA LYS A 643 4.04 -62.23 50.84
C LYS A 643 5.50 -61.84 51.06
N VAL A 644 5.86 -61.43 52.28
CA VAL A 644 7.22 -61.08 52.68
C VAL A 644 7.58 -61.83 53.96
N MET A 645 8.81 -62.30 54.05
CA MET A 645 9.36 -62.99 55.22
C MET A 645 10.81 -62.57 55.45
N LYS A 646 11.16 -62.42 56.73
CA LYS A 646 12.52 -62.20 57.19
C LYS A 646 12.97 -63.41 58.00
N LEU A 647 14.13 -63.97 57.67
CA LEU A 647 14.74 -65.10 58.36
C LEU A 647 16.04 -64.63 59.03
N THR A 648 16.21 -64.97 60.30
CA THR A 648 17.48 -64.78 61.00
C THR A 648 18.32 -66.05 60.84
N ILE A 649 19.54 -65.89 60.32
CA ILE A 649 20.44 -66.98 59.90
C ILE A 649 21.86 -66.83 60.45
N ASP A 650 22.07 -65.87 61.35
CA ASP A 650 23.34 -65.56 62.05
C ASP A 650 24.06 -66.77 62.69
N HIS A 651 23.33 -67.81 63.06
CA HIS A 651 23.84 -69.04 63.64
C HIS A 651 24.29 -70.09 62.60
N LEU A 652 24.12 -69.83 61.31
CA LEU A 652 24.58 -70.72 60.24
C LEU A 652 26.04 -70.44 59.91
N HIS A 653 26.83 -71.50 59.72
CA HIS A 653 28.22 -71.36 59.30
C HIS A 653 28.32 -70.89 57.85
N PRO A 654 29.38 -70.14 57.47
CA PRO A 654 29.60 -69.73 56.10
C PRO A 654 29.63 -70.92 55.13
N GLY A 655 28.92 -70.81 54.01
CA GLY A 655 28.80 -71.89 53.04
C GLY A 655 27.61 -71.76 52.10
N VAL A 656 27.45 -72.76 51.24
CA VAL A 656 26.33 -72.83 50.28
C VAL A 656 25.19 -73.67 50.87
N TYR A 657 23.98 -73.13 50.78
CA TYR A 657 22.76 -73.77 51.25
C TYR A 657 21.71 -73.84 50.13
N ILE A 658 20.75 -74.75 50.29
CA ILE A 658 19.57 -74.84 49.44
C ILE A 658 18.37 -74.39 50.24
N MET A 659 17.66 -73.38 49.77
CA MET A 659 16.42 -72.91 50.36
C MET A 659 15.22 -73.41 49.55
N LYS A 660 14.23 -73.98 50.22
CA LYS A 660 12.94 -74.33 49.62
C LYS A 660 11.86 -73.42 50.19
N VAL A 661 11.03 -72.89 49.29
CA VAL A 661 9.91 -72.01 49.61
C VAL A 661 8.63 -72.65 49.12
N ARG A 662 7.65 -72.82 50.01
CA ARG A 662 6.30 -73.28 49.66
C ARG A 662 5.35 -72.08 49.63
N LEU A 663 4.63 -71.95 48.51
CA LEU A 663 3.73 -70.84 48.25
C LEU A 663 2.26 -71.29 48.28
N GLY A 664 1.35 -70.37 48.61
CA GLY A 664 -0.09 -70.63 48.76
C GLY A 664 -0.82 -71.12 47.50
N ASN A 665 -0.18 -71.02 46.33
CA ASN A 665 -0.67 -71.62 45.08
C ASN A 665 -0.23 -73.09 44.89
N GLN A 666 0.23 -73.74 45.97
CA GLN A 666 0.80 -75.10 45.99
C GLN A 666 2.09 -75.29 45.18
N THR A 667 2.74 -74.21 44.71
CA THR A 667 4.04 -74.29 44.04
C THR A 667 5.18 -74.32 45.07
N LYS A 668 6.18 -75.19 44.83
CA LYS A 668 7.43 -75.22 45.61
C LYS A 668 8.57 -74.69 44.76
N GLN A 669 9.29 -73.70 45.26
CA GLN A 669 10.48 -73.15 44.62
C GLN A 669 11.73 -73.50 45.40
N VAL A 670 12.85 -73.68 44.70
CA VAL A 670 14.13 -74.08 45.27
C VAL A 670 15.20 -73.12 44.79
N HIS A 671 15.94 -72.56 45.73
CA HIS A 671 16.93 -71.52 45.50
C HIS A 671 18.28 -71.93 46.11
N LYS A 672 19.37 -71.62 45.41
CA LYS A 672 20.72 -71.72 45.97
C LYS A 672 21.04 -70.39 46.65
N ILE A 673 21.40 -70.44 47.92
CA ILE A 673 21.80 -69.25 48.69
C ILE A 673 23.22 -69.42 49.25
N VAL A 674 23.93 -68.32 49.42
CA VAL A 674 25.30 -68.30 49.94
C VAL A 674 25.30 -67.51 51.24
N ILE A 675 25.84 -68.12 52.31
CA ILE A 675 26.00 -67.49 53.62
C ILE A 675 27.49 -67.19 53.85
N GLN A 676 27.81 -65.97 54.30
CA GLN A 676 29.17 -65.48 54.51
C GLN A 676 29.58 -65.38 55.98
#